data_AF-A0A101JIY5-F1
#
_entry.id   AF-A0A101JIY5-F1
#
_cell.length_a   1.000
_cell.length_b   1.000
_cell.length_c   1.000
_cell.angle_alpha   90.00
_cell.angle_beta   90.00
_cell.angle_gamma   90.00
#
_symmetry.space_group_name_H-M   'P 1'
#
loop_
_entity.id
_entity.type
_entity.pdbx_description
1 polymer ?
#
loop_
_entity_poly.entity_id
_entity_poly.type
_entity_poly.pdbx_seq_one_letter_code
_entity_poly.pdbx_strand_id
1 'polypeptide(L)'
;MQNATTKKRVEGFTAVPKDPYLPESQDYDLLRRKAILYIEQMGSKHWTDYNTHDPGITILEALCYGLTDLGYRAGWNISDLLAENADKPQAEKQGFFTPREILVTAPLTINDYRRLLLDLDTVINAWIIPLDSQATDRSIVGIQPKGIYSVVLELEKSPEFGDLNERKSVQNITVKLHNGNQAFISAEFRFPEWDATLWGDVSDYCQDGNLKGSIANVTFTASLWRDGTTVVLTQEEKARRWKQWNNEFFGKLSITFSNADGKKRKINIADIPFRLSGSDAAREEFISSWLTSNDQNWVELAGLFIRKTSLVEECLAEVTTLLDNNRNMCEIFSCPSLLTIEDIGVCADIDLAATADIELVLAEIIFRIERYFRPPVPFRTLDELMEEGLSIEEIFDGPPLRHGFIKETDLEKSGIKQRLRTSDIINELMNIDGIDAVRNLQMTRYDNDGSPNLTSEEWSLKIGAGCQPGLACEKSRFVFFKNGLPFLARASEVQATLSHLRERDKHGKTSATIPRILDLPVPCGYFRSPGSYWPVQYALPMTYGTRPEGLREPASEKRKAQAMQLKAYLMVFEQILANCFAQLSNMANLFKLDDTQTKSYFACNIADRKLIAQADAVAEEAIDTSLLEGFLESEEQGISRRKRFLDHLLARFGETFSDQPLMMTDIEGKQLHVKHQLQSLISFLSRYPVLSRDRARSFNYRAPGKIAGDAIQMQQPVIREKIAILLGMKSDSANDNQNDIIVVEHLLLRPGFVGDAHMEACTPDICTTEPYSFRMTIVMPGWKEPYCSNMELRRFADRTIEGQLPSHLIGKICWISNIGYGEDISDGLIDKLFFLLREKGRNAGGAKPSAKQARKGAENIHRAAQRHFAAWVENLATLSVLPAKRLQTLRKLISLKLVDIGVIYPGVKNYDEIGPEIHSMLIDHFMTVLDNNNWYLHDRFAKAWKAWLEARNGLDACDGAVTKQVKLWLQELPAASQNTETARCIITLFGEAFSKKMRQNIFEGTRFPRYGNRLKKEITEIFNTVFPNNEITGIGIGSKQKTGLLSIFVQSYQGLIDICMKHWEVLLILRKLHNIYPVATLHDCDQKGAKNPVRLNSTALGNAGTVTPYTSD
;
A
#
# COMPACT_ATOMS: atom_id res chain seq x y z
N MET A 1 18.56 2.54 29.34
CA MET A 1 19.78 2.50 30.17
C MET A 1 20.66 3.68 29.80
N GLN A 2 20.59 4.76 30.58
CA GLN A 2 21.61 5.82 30.59
C GLN A 2 22.76 5.29 31.46
N ASN A 3 23.88 4.86 30.87
CA ASN A 3 25.24 4.75 31.47
C ASN A 3 26.14 3.74 30.73
N ALA A 4 26.29 3.87 29.41
CA ALA A 4 27.29 3.09 28.67
C ALA A 4 27.88 3.84 27.46
N THR A 5 28.24 5.11 27.64
CA THR A 5 29.01 5.88 26.64
C THR A 5 29.91 6.91 27.33
N THR A 6 30.85 6.43 28.15
CA THR A 6 31.97 7.25 28.64
C THR A 6 33.19 6.36 28.86
N LYS A 7 33.88 5.99 27.78
CA LYS A 7 35.32 5.63 27.77
C LYS A 7 35.81 5.23 26.37
N LYS A 8 36.29 6.22 25.63
CA LYS A 8 37.18 6.21 24.43
C LYS A 8 36.81 7.49 23.65
N ARG A 9 37.61 8.52 23.46
CA ARG A 9 39.05 8.79 23.56
C ARG A 9 39.18 10.23 24.08
N VAL A 10 39.86 10.43 25.20
CA VAL A 10 40.59 11.69 25.42
C VAL A 10 41.90 11.48 24.67
N GLU A 11 41.88 11.70 23.37
CA GLU A 11 43.11 11.82 22.59
C GLU A 11 43.66 13.23 22.81
N GLY A 12 44.82 13.27 23.48
CA GLY A 12 45.80 14.34 23.41
C GLY A 12 45.32 15.76 23.73
N PHE A 13 45.73 16.28 24.89
CA PHE A 13 46.14 17.68 24.91
C PHE A 13 47.31 17.83 23.94
N THR A 14 47.00 18.11 22.67
CA THR A 14 47.97 18.63 21.72
C THR A 14 48.47 19.94 22.29
N ALA A 15 49.79 20.04 22.53
CA ALA A 15 50.40 21.31 22.86
C ALA A 15 49.96 22.32 21.80
N VAL A 16 49.42 23.48 22.23
CA VAL A 16 49.05 24.56 21.32
C VAL A 16 50.29 24.83 20.46
N PRO A 17 50.20 24.61 19.13
CA PRO A 17 51.34 24.82 18.25
C PRO A 17 51.87 26.23 18.47
N LYS A 18 53.20 26.39 18.55
CA LYS A 18 53.81 27.70 18.78
C LYS A 18 53.43 28.71 17.67
N ASP A 19 53.17 28.19 16.47
CA ASP A 19 52.58 28.89 15.32
C ASP A 19 51.48 28.00 14.70
N PRO A 20 50.20 28.14 15.09
CA PRO A 20 49.11 27.44 14.43
C PRO A 20 48.88 28.06 13.04
N TYR A 21 48.68 27.23 12.02
CA TYR A 21 48.22 27.71 10.72
C TYR A 21 46.80 28.23 10.86
N LEU A 22 46.64 29.56 10.85
CA LEU A 22 45.34 30.22 10.90
C LEU A 22 44.81 30.43 9.46
N PRO A 23 43.53 30.14 9.20
CA PRO A 23 42.87 30.60 7.99
C PRO A 23 43.05 32.11 7.81
N GLU A 24 43.10 32.60 6.57
CA GLU A 24 43.32 34.04 6.31
C GLU A 24 42.30 34.96 7.01
N SER A 25 41.06 34.50 7.20
CA SER A 25 40.01 35.23 7.90
C SER A 25 40.19 35.31 9.42
N GLN A 26 41.10 34.50 9.97
CA GLN A 26 41.44 34.43 11.39
C GLN A 26 42.84 35.02 11.68
N ASP A 27 43.58 35.42 10.64
CA ASP A 27 44.88 36.07 10.75
C ASP A 27 44.70 37.59 10.79
N TYR A 28 44.70 38.14 12.01
CA TYR A 28 44.59 39.57 12.26
C TYR A 28 45.67 40.39 11.53
N ASP A 29 46.93 39.95 11.55
CA ASP A 29 48.05 40.70 10.97
C ASP A 29 47.97 40.73 9.45
N LEU A 30 47.49 39.64 8.84
CA LEU A 30 47.17 39.60 7.43
C LEU A 30 46.03 40.55 7.07
N LEU A 31 44.92 40.52 7.82
CA LEU A 31 43.77 41.41 7.59
C LEU A 31 44.19 42.88 7.70
N ARG A 32 44.97 43.23 8.73
CA ARG A 32 45.51 44.58 8.93
C ARG A 32 46.40 45.01 7.79
N ARG A 33 47.34 44.16 7.35
CA ARG A 33 48.21 44.46 6.20
C ARG A 33 47.41 44.68 4.92
N LYS A 34 46.43 43.82 4.62
CA LYS A 34 45.54 43.99 3.46
C LYS A 34 44.74 45.31 3.54
N ALA A 35 44.23 45.65 4.71
CA ALA A 35 43.47 46.88 4.92
C ALA A 35 44.32 48.14 4.70
N ILE A 36 45.55 48.17 5.21
CA ILE A 36 46.50 49.27 4.95
C ILE A 36 46.84 49.38 3.46
N LEU A 37 47.08 48.24 2.79
CA LEU A 37 47.32 48.23 1.33
C LEU A 37 46.13 48.82 0.55
N TYR A 38 44.89 48.55 0.95
CA TYR A 38 43.72 49.18 0.32
C TYR A 38 43.69 50.70 0.55
N ILE A 39 44.05 51.18 1.75
CA ILE A 39 44.14 52.62 2.05
C ILE A 39 45.24 53.28 1.20
N GLU A 40 46.41 52.66 1.09
CA GLU A 40 47.51 53.14 0.24
C GLU A 40 47.09 53.28 -1.23
N GLN A 41 46.39 52.27 -1.76
CA GLN A 41 45.92 52.26 -3.14
C GLN A 41 44.86 53.33 -3.41
N MET A 42 43.91 53.51 -2.49
CA MET A 42 42.76 54.40 -2.70
C MET A 42 43.03 55.84 -2.24
N GLY A 43 43.93 56.05 -1.29
CA GLY A 43 44.02 57.27 -0.50
C GLY A 43 45.42 57.82 -0.24
N SER A 44 46.49 57.25 -0.82
CA SER A 44 47.89 57.67 -0.58
C SER A 44 48.19 59.16 -0.85
N LYS A 45 47.37 59.86 -1.64
CA LYS A 45 47.49 61.31 -1.84
C LYS A 45 46.98 62.15 -0.66
N HIS A 46 46.06 61.63 0.13
CA HIS A 46 45.34 62.36 1.17
C HIS A 46 45.63 61.83 2.57
N TRP A 47 45.86 60.52 2.71
CA TRP A 47 46.21 59.86 3.97
C TRP A 47 47.57 59.18 3.78
N THR A 48 48.61 59.74 4.39
CA THR A 48 50.03 59.34 4.22
C THR A 48 50.66 58.74 5.47
N ASP A 49 49.98 58.84 6.62
CA ASP A 49 50.44 58.30 7.91
C ASP A 49 49.65 57.05 8.28
N TYR A 50 50.33 55.90 8.33
CA TYR A 50 49.73 54.60 8.65
C TYR A 50 50.19 54.03 9.99
N ASN A 51 50.73 54.89 10.86
CA ASN A 51 51.22 54.49 12.16
C ASN A 51 50.10 54.31 13.19
N THR A 52 50.38 53.57 14.27
CA THR A 52 49.42 53.20 15.33
C THR A 52 48.89 54.38 16.15
N HIS A 53 49.49 55.57 16.02
CA HIS A 53 49.02 56.77 16.70
C HIS A 53 47.91 57.51 15.93
N ASP A 54 47.72 57.19 14.65
CA ASP A 54 46.65 57.75 13.82
C ASP A 54 45.29 57.15 14.25
N PRO A 55 44.29 57.98 14.60
CA PRO A 55 42.97 57.49 14.98
C PRO A 55 42.28 56.62 13.93
N GLY A 56 42.47 56.88 12.64
CA GLY A 56 41.93 56.07 11.56
C GLY A 56 42.54 54.67 11.54
N ILE A 57 43.84 54.53 11.83
CA ILE A 57 44.50 53.24 11.95
C ILE A 57 44.03 52.50 13.20
N THR A 58 43.83 53.17 14.34
CA THR A 58 43.27 52.51 15.54
C THR A 58 41.85 51.99 15.32
N ILE A 59 41.03 52.69 14.53
CA ILE A 59 39.68 52.24 14.16
C ILE A 59 39.77 51.04 13.21
N LEU A 60 40.67 51.11 12.20
CA LEU A 60 40.94 50.01 11.29
C LEU A 60 41.35 48.73 12.04
N GLU A 61 42.26 48.86 13.00
CA GLU A 61 42.73 47.76 13.84
C GLU A 61 41.58 47.13 14.64
N ALA A 62 40.68 47.94 15.21
CA ALA A 62 39.51 47.43 15.91
C ALA A 62 38.54 46.70 14.97
N LEU A 63 38.35 47.20 13.73
CA LEU A 63 37.55 46.52 12.71
C LEU A 63 38.17 45.21 12.23
N CYS A 64 39.50 45.17 12.04
CA CYS A 64 40.23 43.94 11.73
C CYS A 64 40.06 42.89 12.82
N TYR A 65 40.03 43.29 14.10
CA TYR A 65 39.73 42.39 15.21
C TYR A 65 38.29 41.86 15.14
N GLY A 66 37.30 42.72 14.86
CA GLY A 66 35.92 42.31 14.64
C GLY A 66 35.75 41.31 13.48
N LEU A 67 36.47 41.51 12.38
CA LEU A 67 36.52 40.57 11.25
C LEU A 67 37.18 39.24 11.61
N THR A 68 38.19 39.28 12.48
CA THR A 68 38.86 38.07 13.00
C THR A 68 37.88 37.23 13.82
N ASP A 69 37.08 37.85 14.69
CA ASP A 69 36.02 37.15 15.44
C ASP A 69 34.96 36.57 14.48
N LEU A 70 34.51 37.35 13.48
CA LEU A 70 33.58 36.84 12.47
C LEU A 70 34.15 35.62 11.72
N GLY A 71 35.42 35.67 11.31
CA GLY A 71 36.13 34.57 10.65
C GLY A 71 36.31 33.34 11.55
N TYR A 72 36.52 33.56 12.85
CA TYR A 72 36.56 32.48 13.85
C TYR A 72 35.21 31.78 13.97
N ARG A 73 34.11 32.54 14.10
CA ARG A 73 32.75 31.95 14.24
C ARG A 73 32.25 31.31 12.97
N ALA A 74 32.55 31.88 11.80
CA ALA A 74 32.24 31.27 10.52
C ALA A 74 32.99 29.94 10.30
N GLY A 75 34.11 29.72 11.01
CA GLY A 75 34.89 28.48 10.98
C GLY A 75 34.45 27.41 11.98
N TRP A 76 33.36 27.61 12.73
CA TRP A 76 32.83 26.59 13.63
C TRP A 76 32.34 25.35 12.86
N ASN A 77 32.28 24.21 13.55
CA ASN A 77 31.70 22.98 12.98
C ASN A 77 30.27 23.24 12.50
N ILE A 78 29.93 22.71 11.32
CA ILE A 78 28.60 22.90 10.73
C ILE A 78 27.48 22.41 11.64
N SER A 79 27.71 21.33 12.41
CA SER A 79 26.79 20.83 13.42
C SER A 79 26.44 21.89 14.47
N ASP A 80 27.41 22.71 14.88
CA ASP A 80 27.25 23.74 15.90
C ASP A 80 26.60 25.02 15.32
N LEU A 81 26.84 25.32 14.04
CA LEU A 81 26.20 26.43 13.32
C LEU A 81 24.72 26.15 13.00
N LEU A 82 24.38 24.89 12.75
CA LEU A 82 23.01 24.44 12.51
C LEU A 82 22.26 24.07 13.80
N ALA A 83 22.98 23.94 14.93
CA ALA A 83 22.38 23.66 16.23
C ALA A 83 21.44 24.79 16.65
N GLU A 84 20.31 24.42 17.22
CA GLU A 84 19.32 25.37 17.74
C GLU A 84 19.40 25.46 19.26
N ASN A 85 18.87 26.56 19.80
CA ASN A 85 18.80 26.74 21.25
C ASN A 85 17.89 25.66 21.88
N ALA A 86 18.40 24.95 22.88
CA ALA A 86 17.72 23.86 23.58
C ALA A 86 16.40 24.28 24.26
N ASP A 87 16.20 25.58 24.54
CA ASP A 87 14.95 26.11 25.08
C ASP A 87 13.83 26.27 24.01
N LYS A 88 14.17 26.13 22.72
CA LYS A 88 13.26 26.15 21.56
C LYS A 88 13.70 25.16 20.46
N PRO A 89 13.72 23.85 20.72
CA PRO A 89 14.17 22.87 19.73
C PRO A 89 13.14 22.77 18.59
N GLN A 90 13.57 22.95 17.35
CA GLN A 90 12.78 22.79 16.12
C GLN A 90 13.52 21.97 15.05
N ALA A 91 14.50 21.13 15.44
CA ALA A 91 15.31 20.32 14.52
C ALA A 91 14.47 19.49 13.53
N GLU A 92 13.26 19.07 13.92
CA GLU A 92 12.27 18.35 13.09
C GLU A 92 11.78 19.12 11.85
N LYS A 93 12.14 20.39 11.68
CA LYS A 93 11.75 21.23 10.54
C LYS A 93 12.84 21.40 9.47
N GLN A 94 14.02 20.79 9.63
CA GLN A 94 15.09 20.88 8.64
C GLN A 94 14.95 19.78 7.58
N GLY A 95 15.27 20.07 6.31
CA GLY A 95 15.20 19.10 5.21
C GLY A 95 16.33 18.07 5.17
N PHE A 96 16.85 17.64 6.33
CA PHE A 96 17.92 16.64 6.43
C PHE A 96 17.34 15.31 6.89
N PHE A 97 17.25 14.35 5.97
CA PHE A 97 16.70 13.03 6.24
C PHE A 97 17.79 12.04 6.65
N THR A 98 17.43 11.13 7.54
CA THR A 98 18.25 9.99 7.93
C THR A 98 18.34 8.95 6.82
N PRO A 99 19.36 8.06 6.83
CA PRO A 99 19.43 6.92 5.90
C PRO A 99 18.14 6.09 5.89
N ARG A 100 17.57 5.79 7.06
CA ARG A 100 16.33 5.00 7.15
C ARG A 100 15.10 5.71 6.56
N GLU A 101 15.08 7.04 6.54
CA GLU A 101 14.00 7.79 5.91
C GLU A 101 14.11 7.82 4.38
N ILE A 102 15.33 7.90 3.85
CA ILE A 102 15.56 8.25 2.44
C ILE A 102 16.05 7.11 1.55
N LEU A 103 16.79 6.14 2.09
CA LEU A 103 17.39 5.05 1.31
C LEU A 103 16.49 3.83 1.20
N VAL A 104 15.62 3.61 2.19
CA VAL A 104 14.67 2.49 2.16
C VAL A 104 13.65 2.67 1.03
N THR A 105 13.24 1.57 0.42
CA THR A 105 12.28 1.55 -0.69
C THR A 105 11.02 0.79 -0.30
N ALA A 106 9.89 1.04 -0.95
CA ALA A 106 8.75 0.13 -0.85
C ALA A 106 9.13 -1.25 -1.42
N PRO A 107 8.43 -2.34 -1.02
CA PRO A 107 8.72 -3.66 -1.57
C PRO A 107 8.37 -3.70 -3.07
N LEU A 108 9.38 -3.94 -3.90
CA LEU A 108 9.23 -3.99 -5.37
C LEU A 108 9.43 -5.40 -5.92
N THR A 109 10.37 -6.16 -5.33
CA THR A 109 10.69 -7.50 -5.76
C THR A 109 9.98 -8.56 -4.91
N ILE A 110 9.93 -9.79 -5.42
CA ILE A 110 9.47 -10.97 -4.67
C ILE A 110 10.20 -11.10 -3.34
N ASN A 111 11.51 -10.84 -3.33
CA ASN A 111 12.33 -10.95 -2.13
C ASN A 111 12.08 -9.80 -1.15
N ASP A 112 11.75 -8.60 -1.62
CA ASP A 112 11.34 -7.50 -0.73
C ASP A 112 10.03 -7.79 -0.01
N TYR A 113 9.02 -8.27 -0.73
CA TYR A 113 7.78 -8.68 -0.10
C TYR A 113 8.03 -9.85 0.86
N ARG A 114 8.94 -10.77 0.53
CA ARG A 114 9.36 -11.85 1.44
C ARG A 114 10.01 -11.29 2.71
N ARG A 115 10.93 -10.31 2.62
CA ARG A 115 11.50 -9.60 3.79
C ARG A 115 10.40 -8.97 4.65
N LEU A 116 9.43 -8.31 4.01
CA LEU A 116 8.31 -7.69 4.70
C LEU A 116 7.43 -8.70 5.45
N LEU A 117 7.14 -9.86 4.84
CA LEU A 117 6.38 -10.94 5.47
C LEU A 117 7.16 -11.59 6.63
N LEU A 118 8.47 -11.80 6.45
CA LEU A 118 9.35 -12.35 7.48
C LEU A 118 9.45 -11.44 8.71
N ASP A 119 9.24 -10.13 8.56
CA ASP A 119 9.27 -9.18 9.67
C ASP A 119 8.02 -9.25 10.57
N LEU A 120 6.99 -10.02 10.19
CA LEU A 120 5.87 -10.35 11.07
C LEU A 120 6.29 -11.36 12.16
N ASP A 121 5.82 -11.13 13.38
CA ASP A 121 6.07 -12.02 14.51
C ASP A 121 5.44 -13.41 14.32
N THR A 122 4.39 -13.52 13.51
CA THR A 122 3.62 -14.73 13.28
C THR A 122 4.18 -15.63 12.17
N VAL A 123 5.14 -15.16 11.36
CA VAL A 123 5.57 -15.83 10.11
C VAL A 123 7.04 -16.28 10.20
N ILE A 124 7.33 -17.58 10.25
CA ILE A 124 8.72 -18.10 10.15
C ILE A 124 9.30 -17.85 8.77
N ASN A 125 8.56 -18.19 7.72
CA ASN A 125 9.01 -18.08 6.33
C ASN A 125 7.85 -17.82 5.38
N ALA A 126 8.15 -17.28 4.21
CA ALA A 126 7.16 -16.96 3.20
C ALA A 126 7.74 -17.11 1.79
N TRP A 127 6.87 -17.46 0.85
CA TRP A 127 7.21 -17.54 -0.57
C TRP A 127 6.12 -16.86 -1.39
N ILE A 128 6.55 -16.07 -2.36
CA ILE A 128 5.68 -15.37 -3.29
C ILE A 128 5.99 -15.91 -4.68
N ILE A 129 4.98 -16.49 -5.31
CA ILE A 129 5.13 -17.25 -6.54
C ILE A 129 4.25 -16.60 -7.61
N PRO A 130 4.81 -16.10 -8.71
CA PRO A 130 4.01 -15.61 -9.84
C PRO A 130 3.06 -16.73 -10.33
N LEU A 131 1.77 -16.43 -10.44
CA LEU A 131 0.80 -17.38 -10.96
C LEU A 131 0.86 -17.40 -12.49
N ASP A 132 1.57 -18.39 -13.03
CA ASP A 132 1.48 -18.73 -14.45
C ASP A 132 0.20 -19.51 -14.76
N SER A 133 -0.30 -19.32 -15.98
CA SER A 133 -1.66 -19.61 -16.47
C SER A 133 -2.23 -21.02 -16.32
N GLN A 134 -1.51 -22.00 -15.76
CA GLN A 134 -2.04 -23.36 -15.55
C GLN A 134 -2.80 -23.53 -14.23
N ALA A 135 -2.67 -22.59 -13.28
CA ALA A 135 -3.17 -22.77 -11.90
C ALA A 135 -4.48 -22.03 -11.56
N THR A 136 -4.96 -21.09 -12.40
CA THR A 136 -6.16 -20.31 -12.07
C THR A 136 -7.42 -20.90 -12.71
N ASP A 137 -8.27 -21.53 -11.89
CA ASP A 137 -9.64 -22.01 -12.21
C ASP A 137 -10.61 -20.89 -12.72
N ARG A 138 -10.10 -19.66 -12.93
CA ARG A 138 -10.85 -18.45 -13.33
C ARG A 138 -10.57 -17.98 -14.77
N SER A 139 -9.72 -18.67 -15.53
CA SER A 139 -9.39 -18.25 -16.90
C SER A 139 -10.59 -18.45 -17.83
N ILE A 140 -11.17 -17.35 -18.30
CA ILE A 140 -11.93 -17.32 -19.56
C ILE A 140 -10.98 -17.79 -20.66
N VAL A 141 -11.43 -18.68 -21.54
CA VAL A 141 -10.62 -19.26 -22.62
C VAL A 141 -9.93 -18.15 -23.42
N GLY A 142 -8.59 -18.08 -23.35
CA GLY A 142 -7.74 -17.22 -24.21
C GLY A 142 -7.07 -16.00 -23.56
N ILE A 143 -7.30 -15.69 -22.27
CA ILE A 143 -6.78 -14.47 -21.61
C ILE A 143 -5.98 -14.83 -20.35
N GLN A 144 -4.74 -14.33 -20.26
CA GLN A 144 -3.77 -14.71 -19.22
C GLN A 144 -3.15 -13.46 -18.58
N PRO A 145 -3.83 -12.84 -17.59
CA PRO A 145 -3.31 -11.65 -16.92
C PRO A 145 -2.07 -11.98 -16.09
N LYS A 146 -1.02 -11.16 -16.24
CA LYS A 146 0.18 -11.15 -15.40
C LYS A 146 0.03 -10.16 -14.24
N GLY A 147 0.96 -10.23 -13.28
CA GLY A 147 0.92 -9.40 -12.07
C GLY A 147 0.02 -9.98 -10.98
N ILE A 148 -0.23 -11.30 -11.00
CA ILE A 148 -0.95 -12.00 -9.93
C ILE A 148 0.02 -12.96 -9.25
N TYR A 149 0.10 -12.90 -7.93
CA TYR A 149 1.05 -13.68 -7.14
C TYR A 149 0.33 -14.57 -6.13
N SER A 150 0.78 -15.82 -6.01
CA SER A 150 0.43 -16.73 -4.93
C SER A 150 1.34 -16.50 -3.73
N VAL A 151 0.77 -16.55 -2.53
CA VAL A 151 1.50 -16.36 -1.28
C VAL A 151 1.35 -17.61 -0.45
N VAL A 152 2.48 -18.21 -0.08
CA VAL A 152 2.51 -19.41 0.75
C VAL A 152 3.39 -19.14 1.97
N LEU A 153 2.92 -19.56 3.14
CA LEU A 153 3.50 -19.17 4.43
C LEU A 153 3.87 -20.38 5.28
N GLU A 154 4.91 -20.21 6.09
CA GLU A 154 5.24 -21.03 7.25
C GLU A 154 5.11 -20.14 8.47
N LEU A 155 4.18 -20.45 9.38
CA LEU A 155 3.87 -19.70 10.60
C LEU A 155 4.73 -20.14 11.79
N GLU A 156 4.89 -19.26 12.76
CA GLU A 156 5.54 -19.55 14.04
C GLU A 156 4.79 -20.60 14.86
N LYS A 157 5.55 -21.32 15.70
CA LYS A 157 4.97 -22.29 16.63
C LYS A 157 4.25 -21.56 17.76
N SER A 158 2.99 -21.94 18.00
CA SER A 158 2.22 -21.46 19.13
C SER A 158 2.66 -22.16 20.43
N PRO A 159 2.91 -21.43 21.53
CA PRO A 159 3.13 -22.03 22.84
C PRO A 159 1.94 -22.87 23.33
N GLU A 160 0.70 -22.49 22.96
CA GLU A 160 -0.53 -23.18 23.38
C GLU A 160 -0.91 -24.32 22.43
N PHE A 161 -0.78 -24.11 21.11
CA PHE A 161 -1.32 -25.04 20.09
C PHE A 161 -0.26 -25.83 19.31
N GLY A 162 1.01 -25.67 19.65
CA GLY A 162 2.13 -26.32 18.96
C GLY A 162 2.38 -25.75 17.57
N ASP A 163 2.80 -26.61 16.63
CA ASP A 163 3.11 -26.18 15.26
C ASP A 163 1.83 -25.89 14.46
N LEU A 164 1.65 -24.63 14.06
CA LEU A 164 0.46 -24.15 13.33
C LEU A 164 0.44 -24.63 11.87
N ASN A 165 1.59 -25.03 11.33
CA ASN A 165 1.73 -25.49 9.95
C ASN A 165 1.36 -26.97 9.80
N GLU A 166 1.31 -27.69 10.92
CA GLU A 166 1.02 -29.11 10.92
C GLU A 166 -0.46 -29.37 11.16
N ARG A 167 -1.03 -30.29 10.38
CA ARG A 167 -2.42 -30.74 10.56
C ARG A 167 -2.59 -31.80 11.65
N LYS A 168 -1.53 -32.05 12.41
CA LYS A 168 -1.50 -33.02 13.52
C LYS A 168 -1.81 -32.35 14.85
N SER A 169 -2.51 -33.09 15.70
CA SER A 169 -2.64 -32.84 17.13
C SER A 169 -2.24 -34.11 17.86
N VAL A 170 -1.28 -33.99 18.78
CA VAL A 170 -0.78 -35.11 19.57
C VAL A 170 -1.26 -34.94 21.00
N GLN A 171 -1.92 -35.97 21.54
CA GLN A 171 -2.44 -35.97 22.90
C GLN A 171 -1.83 -37.13 23.67
N ASN A 172 -1.25 -36.84 24.83
CA ASN A 172 -0.72 -37.84 25.75
C ASN A 172 -1.81 -38.19 26.78
N ILE A 173 -2.27 -39.43 26.73
CA ILE A 173 -3.42 -39.91 27.48
C ILE A 173 -2.97 -40.97 28.47
N THR A 174 -3.40 -40.83 29.72
CA THR A 174 -3.13 -41.82 30.77
C THR A 174 -4.25 -42.83 30.80
N VAL A 175 -3.91 -44.10 30.64
CA VAL A 175 -4.85 -45.22 30.59
C VAL A 175 -4.57 -46.16 31.76
N LYS A 176 -5.60 -46.49 32.53
CA LYS A 176 -5.49 -47.45 33.63
C LYS A 176 -5.65 -48.86 33.08
N LEU A 177 -4.57 -49.63 33.10
CA LEU A 177 -4.57 -51.02 32.69
C LEU A 177 -5.39 -51.87 33.67
N HIS A 178 -5.86 -53.04 33.21
CA HIS A 178 -6.59 -54.03 34.02
C HIS A 178 -5.86 -54.46 35.31
N ASN A 179 -4.53 -54.34 35.37
CA ASN A 179 -3.72 -54.64 36.56
C ASN A 179 -3.63 -53.49 37.57
N GLY A 180 -4.33 -52.37 37.34
CA GLY A 180 -4.33 -51.18 38.18
C GLY A 180 -3.19 -50.20 37.90
N ASN A 181 -2.20 -50.56 37.07
CA ASN A 181 -1.10 -49.68 36.69
C ASN A 181 -1.56 -48.66 35.64
N GLN A 182 -0.98 -47.46 35.70
CA GLN A 182 -1.18 -46.45 34.68
C GLN A 182 -0.15 -46.64 33.57
N ALA A 183 -0.60 -46.55 32.32
CA ALA A 183 0.23 -46.51 31.13
C ALA A 183 -0.11 -45.28 30.30
N PHE A 184 0.88 -44.74 29.59
CA PHE A 184 0.70 -43.59 28.71
C PHE A 184 0.54 -44.05 27.27
N ILE A 185 -0.35 -43.38 26.55
CA ILE A 185 -0.53 -43.52 25.11
C ILE A 185 -0.45 -42.13 24.50
N SER A 186 0.31 -42.02 23.42
CA SER A 186 0.27 -40.85 22.55
C SER A 186 -0.69 -41.14 21.40
N ALA A 187 -1.72 -40.31 21.25
CA ALA A 187 -2.67 -40.35 20.16
C ALA A 187 -2.42 -39.17 19.22
N GLU A 188 -2.01 -39.47 17.98
CA GLU A 188 -1.82 -38.49 16.91
C GLU A 188 -3.07 -38.48 16.04
N PHE A 189 -3.77 -37.34 16.01
CA PHE A 189 -4.91 -37.10 15.13
C PHE A 189 -4.49 -36.19 13.98
N ARG A 190 -4.86 -36.54 12.76
CA ARG A 190 -4.59 -35.73 11.56
C ARG A 190 -5.89 -35.14 11.03
N PHE A 191 -6.06 -33.85 11.21
CA PHE A 191 -7.26 -33.18 10.74
C PHE A 191 -7.15 -32.81 9.25
N PRO A 192 -8.27 -32.83 8.51
CA PRO A 192 -8.30 -32.24 7.18
C PRO A 192 -8.05 -30.72 7.24
N GLU A 193 -7.78 -30.12 6.08
CA GLU A 193 -7.73 -28.65 5.94
C GLU A 193 -9.09 -28.03 6.24
N TRP A 194 -9.09 -26.86 6.88
CA TRP A 194 -10.33 -26.14 7.14
C TRP A 194 -10.98 -25.66 5.86
N ASP A 195 -12.19 -26.14 5.63
CA ASP A 195 -13.02 -25.74 4.51
C ASP A 195 -14.23 -24.99 5.03
N ALA A 196 -14.23 -23.67 4.86
CA ALA A 196 -15.34 -22.81 5.28
C ALA A 196 -16.67 -23.16 4.58
N THR A 197 -16.65 -23.78 3.40
CA THR A 197 -17.85 -24.21 2.69
C THR A 197 -18.45 -25.49 3.27
N LEU A 198 -17.61 -26.41 3.75
CA LEU A 198 -18.05 -27.63 4.42
C LEU A 198 -18.38 -27.39 5.90
N TRP A 199 -17.63 -26.53 6.58
CA TRP A 199 -17.63 -26.42 8.04
C TRP A 199 -18.17 -25.08 8.57
N GLY A 200 -18.41 -24.11 7.70
CA GLY A 200 -18.80 -22.74 8.06
C GLY A 200 -17.60 -21.85 8.34
N ASP A 201 -17.85 -20.55 8.46
CA ASP A 201 -16.83 -19.56 8.75
C ASP A 201 -16.30 -19.76 10.18
N VAL A 202 -14.99 -19.73 10.38
CA VAL A 202 -14.39 -19.90 11.72
C VAL A 202 -14.89 -18.81 12.68
N SER A 203 -15.17 -17.61 12.16
CA SER A 203 -15.72 -16.50 12.95
C SER A 203 -17.12 -16.74 13.51
N ASP A 204 -17.86 -17.74 12.99
CA ASP A 204 -19.12 -18.19 13.59
C ASP A 204 -18.91 -18.91 14.92
N TYR A 205 -17.71 -19.46 15.13
CA TYR A 205 -17.34 -20.30 16.28
C TYR A 205 -16.33 -19.63 17.21
N CYS A 206 -15.51 -18.71 16.69
CA CYS A 206 -14.47 -18.02 17.45
C CYS A 206 -14.57 -16.48 17.39
N GLN A 207 -14.13 -15.82 18.46
CA GLN A 207 -13.86 -14.39 18.56
C GLN A 207 -12.57 -14.18 19.34
N ASP A 208 -11.62 -13.43 18.79
CA ASP A 208 -10.37 -13.06 19.46
C ASP A 208 -9.65 -14.29 20.04
N GLY A 209 -9.46 -15.34 19.21
CA GLY A 209 -8.87 -16.62 19.62
C GLY A 209 -9.69 -17.50 20.57
N ASN A 210 -10.86 -17.04 21.04
CA ASN A 210 -11.70 -17.74 22.02
C ASN A 210 -13.00 -18.28 21.40
N LEU A 211 -13.58 -19.33 21.96
CA LEU A 211 -14.84 -19.90 21.47
C LEU A 211 -16.05 -18.99 21.80
N LYS A 212 -16.91 -18.71 20.82
CA LYS A 212 -18.18 -17.96 20.95
C LYS A 212 -19.29 -18.82 21.58
N GLY A 213 -19.11 -19.22 22.84
CA GLY A 213 -20.05 -20.10 23.56
C GLY A 213 -19.43 -21.44 23.92
N SER A 214 -20.25 -22.49 24.04
CA SER A 214 -19.80 -23.81 24.46
C SER A 214 -20.09 -24.89 23.42
N ILE A 215 -19.21 -25.88 23.35
CA ILE A 215 -19.45 -27.10 22.59
C ILE A 215 -20.45 -27.96 23.39
N ALA A 216 -21.65 -28.17 22.83
CA ALA A 216 -22.76 -28.81 23.52
C ALA A 216 -22.69 -30.33 23.50
N ASN A 217 -22.19 -30.93 22.42
CA ASN A 217 -21.97 -32.37 22.31
C ASN A 217 -20.91 -32.67 21.25
N VAL A 218 -20.02 -33.64 21.50
CA VAL A 218 -19.07 -34.17 20.51
C VAL A 218 -19.18 -35.68 20.48
N THR A 219 -19.49 -36.23 19.32
CA THR A 219 -19.51 -37.67 19.09
C THR A 219 -18.38 -38.04 18.14
N PHE A 220 -17.46 -38.89 18.59
CA PHE A 220 -16.46 -39.51 17.72
C PHE A 220 -16.83 -40.97 17.48
N THR A 221 -16.71 -41.43 16.24
CA THR A 221 -16.95 -42.83 15.87
C THR A 221 -15.76 -43.32 15.06
N ALA A 222 -14.96 -44.20 15.65
CA ALA A 222 -13.84 -44.83 14.95
C ALA A 222 -14.32 -45.91 13.96
N SER A 223 -13.65 -45.97 12.83
CA SER A 223 -13.78 -47.00 11.79
C SER A 223 -12.40 -47.53 11.40
N LEU A 224 -12.40 -48.74 10.84
CA LEU A 224 -11.19 -49.38 10.33
C LEU A 224 -10.90 -49.02 8.87
N TRP A 225 -11.91 -48.51 8.16
CA TRP A 225 -11.86 -48.19 6.75
C TRP A 225 -12.37 -46.77 6.49
N ARG A 226 -11.86 -46.17 5.41
CA ARG A 226 -12.24 -44.84 4.91
C ARG A 226 -13.69 -44.79 4.36
N ASP A 227 -14.32 -45.93 4.09
CA ASP A 227 -15.73 -45.98 3.66
C ASP A 227 -16.72 -46.03 4.84
N GLY A 228 -16.22 -45.98 6.08
CA GLY A 228 -17.04 -46.04 7.29
C GLY A 228 -17.66 -47.41 7.56
N THR A 229 -17.25 -48.48 6.86
CA THR A 229 -17.77 -49.83 7.12
C THR A 229 -17.27 -50.36 8.47
N THR A 230 -18.19 -50.46 9.43
CA THR A 230 -17.95 -51.12 10.71
C THR A 230 -17.99 -52.62 10.51
N VAL A 231 -16.85 -53.25 10.21
CA VAL A 231 -16.79 -54.72 10.22
C VAL A 231 -16.85 -55.18 11.67
N VAL A 232 -17.92 -55.88 12.05
CA VAL A 232 -17.99 -56.61 13.33
C VAL A 232 -17.02 -57.78 13.25
N LEU A 233 -15.76 -57.54 13.61
CA LEU A 233 -14.72 -58.57 13.65
C LEU A 233 -14.90 -59.47 14.87
N THR A 234 -14.73 -60.77 14.69
CA THR A 234 -14.69 -61.75 15.81
C THR A 234 -13.46 -61.52 16.71
N GLN A 235 -13.48 -61.96 17.97
CA GLN A 235 -12.37 -61.74 18.92
C GLN A 235 -11.02 -62.28 18.43
N GLU A 236 -11.02 -63.38 17.68
CA GLU A 236 -9.79 -63.99 17.13
C GLU A 236 -9.28 -63.27 15.87
N GLU A 237 -10.17 -62.82 14.98
CA GLU A 237 -9.80 -62.02 13.81
C GLU A 237 -9.28 -60.63 14.19
N LYS A 238 -9.85 -60.07 15.27
CA LYS A 238 -9.35 -58.86 15.94
C LYS A 238 -7.91 -59.07 16.40
N ALA A 239 -7.63 -60.05 17.26
CA ALA A 239 -6.28 -60.32 17.76
C ALA A 239 -5.23 -60.61 16.67
N ARG A 240 -5.64 -61.27 15.57
CA ARG A 240 -4.73 -61.63 14.46
C ARG A 240 -4.45 -60.47 13.50
N ARG A 241 -5.46 -59.65 13.18
CA ARG A 241 -5.30 -58.44 12.33
C ARG A 241 -4.67 -57.29 13.10
N TRP A 242 -4.84 -57.20 14.42
CA TRP A 242 -4.22 -56.16 15.27
C TRP A 242 -2.69 -56.25 15.36
N LYS A 243 -2.11 -57.46 15.23
CA LYS A 243 -0.64 -57.61 15.11
C LYS A 243 -0.06 -57.23 13.74
N GLN A 244 -0.91 -57.04 12.72
CA GLN A 244 -0.51 -56.76 11.34
C GLN A 244 -0.71 -55.29 10.91
N TRP A 245 -1.48 -54.49 11.64
CA TRP A 245 -1.73 -53.09 11.28
C TRP A 245 -0.67 -52.15 11.84
N ASN A 246 -0.20 -51.20 11.01
CA ASN A 246 0.74 -50.14 11.36
C ASN A 246 0.13 -49.03 12.26
N ASN A 247 -0.81 -49.39 13.15
CA ASN A 247 -1.55 -48.47 14.03
C ASN A 247 -2.36 -47.38 13.30
N GLU A 248 -2.87 -47.63 12.08
CA GLU A 248 -3.65 -46.64 11.32
C GLU A 248 -5.16 -46.89 11.48
N PHE A 249 -5.86 -45.90 12.01
CA PHE A 249 -7.31 -45.93 12.21
C PHE A 249 -7.95 -44.68 11.59
N PHE A 250 -9.25 -44.75 11.29
CA PHE A 250 -10.02 -43.61 10.81
C PHE A 250 -11.15 -43.30 11.78
N GLY A 251 -11.63 -42.06 11.80
CA GLY A 251 -12.79 -41.73 12.63
C GLY A 251 -13.62 -40.58 12.11
N LYS A 252 -14.89 -40.60 12.46
CA LYS A 252 -15.86 -39.55 12.17
C LYS A 252 -16.13 -38.74 13.43
N LEU A 253 -15.81 -37.45 13.40
CA LEU A 253 -16.05 -36.50 14.48
C LEU A 253 -17.28 -35.65 14.14
N SER A 254 -18.29 -35.64 15.00
CA SER A 254 -19.45 -34.74 14.86
C SER A 254 -19.53 -33.82 16.07
N ILE A 255 -19.41 -32.51 15.83
CA ILE A 255 -19.40 -31.46 16.85
C ILE A 255 -20.73 -30.71 16.78
N THR A 256 -21.43 -30.58 17.89
CA THR A 256 -22.63 -29.75 18.01
C THR A 256 -22.33 -28.55 18.89
N PHE A 257 -22.40 -27.37 18.31
CA PHE A 257 -22.08 -26.10 18.95
C PHE A 257 -23.35 -25.33 19.31
N SER A 258 -23.37 -24.70 20.49
CA SER A 258 -24.46 -23.81 20.92
C SER A 258 -23.94 -22.38 21.02
N ASN A 259 -24.30 -21.53 20.05
CA ASN A 259 -23.97 -20.10 20.09
C ASN A 259 -24.74 -19.39 21.21
N ALA A 260 -24.24 -18.23 21.66
CA ALA A 260 -24.91 -17.34 22.60
C ALA A 260 -26.34 -16.91 22.12
N ASP A 261 -26.60 -16.93 20.81
CA ASP A 261 -27.90 -16.64 20.20
C ASP A 261 -28.92 -17.80 20.30
N GLY A 262 -28.56 -18.93 20.93
CA GLY A 262 -29.42 -20.11 21.09
C GLY A 262 -29.55 -21.01 19.86
N LYS A 263 -28.92 -20.67 18.72
CA LYS A 263 -28.87 -21.53 17.52
C LYS A 263 -27.84 -22.65 17.70
N LYS A 264 -28.26 -23.89 17.41
CA LYS A 264 -27.39 -25.07 17.38
C LYS A 264 -26.82 -25.27 15.98
N ARG A 265 -25.50 -25.33 15.85
CA ARG A 265 -24.80 -25.66 14.60
C ARG A 265 -24.11 -27.02 14.74
N LYS A 266 -24.09 -27.82 13.68
CA LYS A 266 -23.48 -29.16 13.69
C LYS A 266 -22.42 -29.26 12.60
N ILE A 267 -21.19 -29.59 12.99
CA ILE A 267 -20.05 -29.85 12.11
C ILE A 267 -19.83 -31.36 12.08
N ASN A 268 -19.67 -31.96 10.90
CA ASN A 268 -19.32 -33.37 10.76
C ASN A 268 -18.05 -33.48 9.93
N ILE A 269 -17.01 -34.08 10.52
CA ILE A 269 -15.74 -34.38 9.88
C ILE A 269 -15.66 -35.90 9.74
N ALA A 270 -15.58 -36.39 8.50
CA ALA A 270 -15.38 -37.80 8.21
C ALA A 270 -13.89 -38.09 8.00
N ASP A 271 -13.51 -39.36 8.13
CA ASP A 271 -12.21 -39.90 7.70
C ASP A 271 -10.97 -39.25 8.34
N ILE A 272 -11.05 -38.84 9.61
CA ILE A 272 -9.90 -38.35 10.37
C ILE A 272 -8.94 -39.51 10.64
N PRO A 273 -7.73 -39.54 10.04
CA PRO A 273 -6.75 -40.56 10.36
C PRO A 273 -6.20 -40.31 11.76
N PHE A 274 -6.06 -41.37 12.55
CA PHE A 274 -5.38 -41.31 13.83
C PHE A 274 -4.50 -42.52 14.08
N ARG A 275 -3.42 -42.29 14.83
CA ARG A 275 -2.43 -43.30 15.19
C ARG A 275 -2.20 -43.32 16.69
N LEU A 276 -1.99 -44.51 17.23
CA LEU A 276 -1.73 -44.74 18.65
C LEU A 276 -0.31 -45.28 18.86
N SER A 277 0.42 -44.67 19.78
CA SER A 277 1.76 -45.07 20.21
C SER A 277 1.76 -45.33 21.71
N GLY A 278 2.30 -46.48 22.14
CA GLY A 278 2.26 -46.93 23.54
C GLY A 278 2.50 -48.44 23.67
N SER A 279 2.44 -49.03 24.86
CA SER A 279 2.48 -50.50 25.01
C SER A 279 1.21 -51.17 24.47
N ASP A 280 1.29 -52.38 23.94
CA ASP A 280 0.14 -53.11 23.39
C ASP A 280 -1.05 -53.18 24.36
N ALA A 281 -0.79 -53.47 25.65
CA ALA A 281 -1.80 -53.51 26.70
C ALA A 281 -2.53 -52.17 26.92
N ALA A 282 -1.81 -51.05 26.77
CA ALA A 282 -2.40 -49.72 26.90
C ALA A 282 -3.29 -49.39 25.70
N ARG A 283 -2.82 -49.71 24.49
CA ARG A 283 -3.57 -49.47 23.24
C ARG A 283 -4.90 -50.21 23.23
N GLU A 284 -4.91 -51.47 23.66
CA GLU A 284 -6.15 -52.26 23.76
C GLU A 284 -7.16 -51.63 24.73
N GLU A 285 -6.68 -51.19 25.90
CA GLU A 285 -7.53 -50.54 26.91
C GLU A 285 -8.16 -49.25 26.37
N PHE A 286 -7.35 -48.39 25.76
CA PHE A 286 -7.80 -47.11 25.17
C PHE A 286 -8.86 -47.28 24.10
N ILE A 287 -8.68 -48.25 23.20
CA ILE A 287 -9.63 -48.54 22.14
C ILE A 287 -10.95 -49.04 22.74
N SER A 288 -10.90 -49.83 23.81
CA SER A 288 -12.09 -50.41 24.43
C SER A 288 -12.91 -49.40 25.25
N SER A 289 -12.26 -48.44 25.92
CA SER A 289 -12.90 -47.51 26.86
C SER A 289 -13.13 -46.11 26.28
N TRP A 290 -12.23 -45.59 25.45
CA TRP A 290 -12.20 -44.18 25.06
C TRP A 290 -12.97 -43.92 23.75
N LEU A 291 -12.92 -44.85 22.79
CA LEU A 291 -13.62 -44.71 21.49
C LEU A 291 -15.15 -44.83 21.56
N THR A 292 -15.70 -45.32 22.67
CA THR A 292 -17.14 -45.54 22.87
C THR A 292 -17.79 -44.54 23.84
N SER A 293 -16.99 -43.65 24.43
CA SER A 293 -17.43 -42.69 25.46
C SER A 293 -17.76 -41.31 24.87
N ASN A 294 -18.83 -40.67 25.37
CA ASN A 294 -19.21 -39.30 25.03
C ASN A 294 -18.48 -38.32 25.98
N ASP A 295 -17.15 -38.32 25.91
CA ASP A 295 -16.26 -37.78 26.94
C ASP A 295 -15.85 -36.30 26.73
N GLN A 296 -15.55 -35.63 27.85
CA GLN A 296 -15.03 -34.25 27.90
C GLN A 296 -13.73 -34.06 27.10
N ASN A 297 -12.95 -35.12 26.90
CA ASN A 297 -11.73 -35.12 26.09
C ASN A 297 -11.98 -34.78 24.61
N TRP A 298 -13.11 -35.23 24.04
CA TRP A 298 -13.47 -34.93 22.65
C TRP A 298 -13.90 -33.47 22.47
N VAL A 299 -14.50 -32.89 23.51
CA VAL A 299 -14.82 -31.46 23.58
C VAL A 299 -13.54 -30.63 23.56
N GLU A 300 -12.54 -31.02 24.35
CA GLU A 300 -11.24 -30.33 24.39
C GLU A 300 -10.49 -30.43 23.05
N LEU A 301 -10.42 -31.62 22.45
CA LEU A 301 -9.78 -31.83 21.14
C LEU A 301 -10.47 -31.05 20.01
N ALA A 302 -11.81 -31.04 19.99
CA ALA A 302 -12.58 -30.22 19.06
C ALA A 302 -12.34 -28.71 19.30
N GLY A 303 -12.32 -28.28 20.56
CA GLY A 303 -12.05 -26.89 20.93
C GLY A 303 -10.62 -26.44 20.59
N LEU A 304 -9.63 -27.32 20.71
CA LEU A 304 -8.25 -27.06 20.28
C LEU A 304 -8.16 -26.91 18.76
N PHE A 305 -8.81 -27.79 18.00
CA PHE A 305 -8.82 -27.73 16.54
C PHE A 305 -9.44 -26.44 15.99
N ILE A 306 -10.60 -26.05 16.53
CA ILE A 306 -11.30 -24.82 16.12
C ILE A 306 -10.44 -23.58 16.45
N ARG A 307 -9.87 -23.51 17.66
CA ARG A 307 -9.02 -22.38 18.08
C ARG A 307 -7.71 -22.31 17.29
N LYS A 308 -7.05 -23.46 17.06
CA LYS A 308 -5.86 -23.55 16.21
C LYS A 308 -6.14 -23.01 14.81
N THR A 309 -7.25 -23.40 14.21
CA THR A 309 -7.67 -22.88 12.90
C THR A 309 -7.99 -21.39 12.95
N SER A 310 -8.69 -20.91 13.99
CA SER A 310 -8.96 -19.48 14.16
C SER A 310 -7.68 -18.65 14.18
N LEU A 311 -6.67 -19.11 14.90
CA LEU A 311 -5.38 -18.43 14.96
C LEU A 311 -4.67 -18.41 13.60
N VAL A 312 -4.75 -19.51 12.84
CA VAL A 312 -4.22 -19.55 11.46
C VAL A 312 -4.93 -18.50 10.59
N GLU A 313 -6.26 -18.47 10.59
CA GLU A 313 -7.04 -17.50 9.81
C GLU A 313 -6.74 -16.05 10.22
N GLU A 314 -6.56 -15.78 11.52
CA GLU A 314 -6.12 -14.47 12.03
C GLU A 314 -4.75 -14.08 11.47
N CYS A 315 -3.77 -15.01 11.44
CA CYS A 315 -2.46 -14.77 10.85
C CYS A 315 -2.53 -14.54 9.33
N LEU A 316 -3.34 -15.32 8.60
CA LEU A 316 -3.54 -15.14 7.15
C LEU A 316 -4.20 -13.79 6.83
N ALA A 317 -5.13 -13.33 7.68
CA ALA A 317 -5.78 -12.03 7.55
C ALA A 317 -4.80 -10.87 7.83
N GLU A 318 -3.92 -11.00 8.83
CA GLU A 318 -2.84 -10.05 9.10
C GLU A 318 -1.91 -9.92 7.89
N VAL A 319 -1.45 -11.05 7.33
CA VAL A 319 -0.60 -11.08 6.14
C VAL A 319 -1.30 -10.44 4.93
N THR A 320 -2.57 -10.78 4.71
CA THR A 320 -3.36 -10.20 3.60
C THR A 320 -3.43 -8.68 3.72
N THR A 321 -3.69 -8.17 4.93
CA THR A 321 -3.75 -6.74 5.22
C THR A 321 -2.39 -6.07 4.99
N LEU A 322 -1.29 -6.71 5.41
CA LEU A 322 0.06 -6.19 5.20
C LEU A 322 0.41 -6.07 3.71
N LEU A 323 0.10 -7.12 2.93
CA LEU A 323 0.34 -7.15 1.49
C LEU A 323 -0.50 -6.11 0.74
N ASP A 324 -1.80 -6.02 1.03
CA ASP A 324 -2.69 -5.05 0.37
C ASP A 324 -2.32 -3.60 0.69
N ASN A 325 -1.77 -3.33 1.87
CA ASN A 325 -1.24 -2.02 2.25
C ASN A 325 0.08 -1.64 1.56
N ASN A 326 0.84 -2.62 1.06
CA ASN A 326 2.15 -2.41 0.43
C ASN A 326 2.18 -2.83 -1.06
N ARG A 327 1.03 -3.17 -1.63
CA ARG A 327 0.87 -3.65 -3.00
C ARG A 327 1.30 -2.59 -4.02
N ASN A 328 2.06 -3.00 -5.02
CA ASN A 328 2.40 -2.14 -6.16
C ASN A 328 1.24 -1.98 -7.14
N MET A 329 1.32 -0.94 -7.97
CA MET A 329 0.39 -0.72 -9.07
C MET A 329 0.42 -1.90 -10.06
N CYS A 330 -0.77 -2.31 -10.51
CA CYS A 330 -0.97 -3.42 -11.44
C CYS A 330 -0.42 -4.77 -10.95
N GLU A 331 -0.30 -4.98 -9.64
CA GLU A 331 0.06 -6.25 -9.00
C GLU A 331 -0.98 -6.66 -7.96
N ILE A 332 -1.35 -7.93 -7.83
CA ILE A 332 -2.33 -8.40 -6.83
C ILE A 332 -1.90 -9.74 -6.25
N PHE A 333 -2.16 -9.93 -4.96
CA PHE A 333 -1.93 -11.19 -4.27
C PHE A 333 -3.21 -12.03 -4.24
N SER A 334 -3.08 -13.32 -4.52
CA SER A 334 -4.10 -14.30 -4.15
C SER A 334 -4.14 -14.45 -2.63
N CYS A 335 -5.13 -15.18 -2.14
CA CYS A 335 -5.19 -15.47 -0.71
C CYS A 335 -3.95 -16.23 -0.26
N PRO A 336 -3.31 -15.79 0.84
CA PRO A 336 -2.23 -16.53 1.46
C PRO A 336 -2.73 -17.90 1.93
N SER A 337 -1.89 -18.92 1.79
CA SER A 337 -2.14 -20.26 2.31
C SER A 337 -0.95 -20.78 3.08
N LEU A 338 -1.16 -21.79 3.92
CA LEU A 338 -0.05 -22.49 4.58
C LEU A 338 0.68 -23.40 3.59
N LEU A 339 1.99 -23.51 3.75
CA LEU A 339 2.80 -24.49 3.04
C LEU A 339 2.55 -25.88 3.62
N THR A 340 2.35 -26.87 2.76
CA THR A 340 2.19 -28.25 3.23
C THR A 340 3.52 -28.81 3.71
N ILE A 341 3.53 -29.27 4.96
CA ILE A 341 4.66 -30.01 5.53
C ILE A 341 4.54 -31.49 5.18
N GLU A 342 5.57 -32.04 4.55
CA GLU A 342 5.73 -33.49 4.36
C GLU A 342 6.58 -34.08 5.48
N ASP A 343 6.04 -35.08 6.18
CA ASP A 343 6.75 -35.78 7.26
C ASP A 343 7.83 -36.71 6.69
N ILE A 344 9.04 -36.59 7.22
CA ILE A 344 10.21 -37.39 6.83
C ILE A 344 10.79 -38.04 8.07
N GLY A 345 10.82 -39.38 8.07
CA GLY A 345 11.51 -40.16 9.08
C GLY A 345 12.97 -40.37 8.67
N VAL A 346 13.89 -40.19 9.62
CA VAL A 346 15.32 -40.46 9.41
C VAL A 346 15.74 -41.59 10.35
N CYS A 347 16.40 -42.60 9.79
CA CYS A 347 16.98 -43.69 10.56
C CYS A 347 18.48 -43.74 10.31
N ALA A 348 19.29 -43.85 11.35
CA ALA A 348 20.74 -43.96 11.22
C ALA A 348 21.38 -44.64 12.45
N ASP A 349 22.51 -45.28 12.20
CA ASP A 349 23.40 -45.83 13.23
C ASP A 349 24.55 -44.84 13.46
N ILE A 350 24.78 -44.42 14.70
CA ILE A 350 25.76 -43.39 15.06
C ILE A 350 26.82 -43.99 15.98
N ASP A 351 28.08 -44.02 15.53
CA ASP A 351 29.21 -44.37 16.37
C ASP A 351 29.66 -43.12 17.14
N LEU A 352 29.75 -43.24 18.48
CA LEU A 352 30.11 -42.15 19.37
C LEU A 352 31.44 -42.41 20.07
N ALA A 353 32.17 -41.32 20.32
CA ALA A 353 33.32 -41.33 21.20
C ALA A 353 32.91 -41.79 22.61
N ALA A 354 33.82 -42.48 23.31
CA ALA A 354 33.52 -43.06 24.63
C ALA A 354 33.00 -42.04 25.65
N THR A 355 33.48 -40.79 25.57
CA THR A 355 33.15 -39.68 26.47
C THR A 355 31.94 -38.84 26.04
N ALA A 356 31.36 -39.08 24.87
CA ALA A 356 30.27 -38.25 24.33
C ALA A 356 28.97 -38.40 25.14
N ASP A 357 28.24 -37.31 25.35
CA ASP A 357 26.90 -37.34 25.96
C ASP A 357 25.86 -37.71 24.89
N ILE A 358 25.16 -38.83 25.09
CA ILE A 358 24.24 -39.40 24.08
C ILE A 358 23.01 -38.50 23.91
N GLU A 359 22.47 -38.00 25.02
CA GLU A 359 21.29 -37.16 25.05
C GLU A 359 21.56 -35.80 24.39
N LEU A 360 22.71 -35.18 24.67
CA LEU A 360 23.15 -33.95 24.02
C LEU A 360 23.38 -34.15 22.52
N VAL A 361 24.07 -35.23 22.13
CA VAL A 361 24.34 -35.52 20.72
C VAL A 361 23.04 -35.78 19.96
N LEU A 362 22.08 -36.54 20.50
CA LEU A 362 20.80 -36.75 19.85
C LEU A 362 20.01 -35.43 19.69
N ALA A 363 20.02 -34.56 20.70
CA ALA A 363 19.38 -33.24 20.61
C ALA A 363 20.02 -32.39 19.49
N GLU A 364 21.35 -32.38 19.38
CA GLU A 364 22.06 -31.66 18.32
C GLU A 364 21.81 -32.29 16.93
N ILE A 365 21.76 -33.63 16.82
CA ILE A 365 21.40 -34.33 15.57
C ILE A 365 20.02 -33.87 15.08
N ILE A 366 19.01 -33.92 15.95
CA ILE A 366 17.64 -33.49 15.62
C ILE A 366 17.65 -32.03 15.18
N PHE A 367 18.30 -31.16 15.94
CA PHE A 367 18.37 -29.73 15.67
C PHE A 367 19.06 -29.40 14.33
N ARG A 368 20.17 -30.08 14.00
CA ARG A 368 20.90 -29.90 12.74
C ARG A 368 20.12 -30.41 11.54
N ILE A 369 19.45 -31.56 11.67
CA ILE A 369 18.57 -32.08 10.61
C ILE A 369 17.39 -31.13 10.38
N GLU A 370 16.76 -30.62 11.45
CA GLU A 370 15.69 -29.61 11.36
C GLU A 370 16.16 -28.38 10.57
N ARG A 371 17.33 -27.84 10.90
CA ARG A 371 17.93 -26.69 10.18
C ARG A 371 18.33 -27.01 8.74
N TYR A 372 18.81 -28.23 8.46
CA TYR A 372 19.11 -28.64 7.09
C TYR A 372 17.82 -28.76 6.25
N PHE A 373 16.74 -29.28 6.84
CA PHE A 373 15.43 -29.36 6.17
C PHE A 373 14.81 -27.97 5.98
N ARG A 374 14.94 -27.12 7.00
CA ARG A 374 14.32 -25.79 7.07
C ARG A 374 15.32 -24.76 7.59
N PRO A 375 16.18 -24.22 6.71
CA PRO A 375 17.13 -23.19 7.12
C PRO A 375 16.40 -21.92 7.56
N PRO A 376 16.58 -21.44 8.80
CA PRO A 376 15.93 -20.20 9.26
C PRO A 376 16.55 -18.98 8.58
N VAL A 377 15.79 -17.88 8.51
CA VAL A 377 16.29 -16.59 8.02
C VAL A 377 16.77 -15.75 9.21
N PRO A 378 18.09 -15.50 9.36
CA PRO A 378 18.60 -14.65 10.42
C PRO A 378 18.27 -13.17 10.19
N PHE A 379 17.98 -12.46 11.29
CA PHE A 379 17.95 -11.00 11.34
C PHE A 379 19.28 -10.49 11.88
N ARG A 380 19.88 -9.53 11.18
CA ARG A 380 21.17 -8.95 11.52
C ARG A 380 21.02 -7.53 12.05
N THR A 381 21.96 -7.09 12.86
CA THR A 381 22.00 -5.71 13.36
C THR A 381 22.73 -4.79 12.38
N LEU A 382 22.51 -3.47 12.51
CA LEU A 382 23.22 -2.48 11.69
C LEU A 382 24.74 -2.58 11.87
N ASP A 383 25.19 -2.69 13.12
CA ASP A 383 26.62 -2.77 13.47
C ASP A 383 27.28 -4.03 12.87
N GLU A 384 26.62 -5.19 12.93
CA GLU A 384 27.12 -6.43 12.31
C GLU A 384 27.36 -6.27 10.81
N LEU A 385 26.41 -5.65 10.09
CA LEU A 385 26.54 -5.45 8.65
C LEU A 385 27.64 -4.42 8.30
N MET A 386 27.80 -3.39 9.12
CA MET A 386 28.87 -2.40 8.95
C MET A 386 30.25 -2.98 9.24
N GLU A 387 30.39 -3.85 10.26
CA GLU A 387 31.64 -4.56 10.57
C GLU A 387 32.02 -5.56 9.46
N GLU A 388 31.03 -6.15 8.79
CA GLU A 388 31.24 -7.00 7.60
C GLU A 388 31.64 -6.20 6.34
N GLY A 389 31.61 -4.85 6.39
CA GLY A 389 32.08 -3.98 5.31
C GLY A 389 31.04 -3.65 4.22
N LEU A 390 29.75 -3.89 4.47
CA LEU A 390 28.67 -3.49 3.56
C LEU A 390 28.49 -1.97 3.56
N SER A 391 28.13 -1.40 2.41
CA SER A 391 27.85 0.03 2.32
C SER A 391 26.49 0.38 2.96
N ILE A 392 26.29 1.63 3.36
CA ILE A 392 25.00 2.09 3.93
C ILE A 392 23.89 1.89 2.89
N GLU A 393 24.17 2.18 1.62
CA GLU A 393 23.22 2.00 0.52
C GLU A 393 22.79 0.54 0.37
N GLU A 394 23.73 -0.41 0.49
CA GLU A 394 23.42 -1.84 0.42
C GLU A 394 22.63 -2.35 1.65
N ILE A 395 22.89 -1.78 2.83
CA ILE A 395 22.19 -2.17 4.07
C ILE A 395 20.73 -1.73 4.05
N PHE A 396 20.46 -0.50 3.58
CA PHE A 396 19.12 0.07 3.54
C PHE A 396 18.37 -0.20 2.22
N ASP A 397 18.90 -1.05 1.34
CA ASP A 397 18.21 -1.48 0.12
C ASP A 397 17.04 -2.41 0.45
N GLY A 398 15.83 -2.00 0.07
CA GLY A 398 14.59 -2.71 0.36
C GLY A 398 13.70 -2.08 1.44
N PRO A 399 12.69 -2.82 1.93
CA PRO A 399 11.66 -2.29 2.81
C PRO A 399 12.16 -2.04 4.24
N PRO A 400 11.64 -1.01 4.94
CA PRO A 400 12.01 -0.72 6.31
C PRO A 400 11.44 -1.80 7.26
N LEU A 401 12.31 -2.66 7.77
CA LEU A 401 11.94 -3.73 8.71
C LEU A 401 12.02 -3.25 10.17
N ARG A 402 11.27 -3.88 11.06
CA ARG A 402 11.22 -3.61 12.51
C ARG A 402 12.26 -4.41 13.27
N HIS A 403 12.57 -5.61 12.79
CA HIS A 403 13.42 -6.56 13.49
C HIS A 403 14.89 -6.56 13.01
N GLY A 404 15.34 -5.61 12.20
CA GLY A 404 16.73 -5.54 11.74
C GLY A 404 16.84 -5.74 10.24
N PHE A 405 17.93 -6.33 9.77
CA PHE A 405 18.22 -6.43 8.34
C PHE A 405 18.34 -7.88 7.89
N ILE A 406 17.92 -8.15 6.65
CA ILE A 406 17.97 -9.49 6.05
C ILE A 406 18.74 -9.42 4.74
N LYS A 407 19.82 -10.20 4.65
CA LYS A 407 20.61 -10.32 3.42
C LYS A 407 19.89 -11.15 2.36
N GLU A 408 20.10 -10.79 1.11
CA GLU A 408 19.61 -11.57 -0.04
C GLU A 408 20.12 -13.02 0.00
N THR A 409 21.39 -13.23 0.32
CA THR A 409 22.00 -14.57 0.43
C THR A 409 21.36 -15.45 1.50
N ASP A 410 20.78 -14.84 2.55
CA ASP A 410 20.12 -15.55 3.64
C ASP A 410 18.69 -15.96 3.22
N LEU A 411 18.04 -15.19 2.35
CA LEU A 411 16.78 -15.55 1.69
C LEU A 411 16.98 -16.72 0.71
N GLU A 412 18.01 -16.67 -0.13
CA GLU A 412 18.26 -17.74 -1.13
C GLU A 412 18.46 -19.12 -0.47
N LYS A 413 19.20 -19.17 0.66
CA LYS A 413 19.46 -20.40 1.40
C LYS A 413 18.21 -21.04 2.02
N SER A 414 17.20 -20.23 2.32
CA SER A 414 15.94 -20.65 2.96
C SER A 414 14.82 -20.96 1.96
N GLY A 415 15.15 -21.14 0.67
CA GLY A 415 14.20 -21.56 -0.37
C GLY A 415 13.68 -23.00 -0.19
N ILE A 416 12.55 -23.32 -0.81
CA ILE A 416 11.91 -24.65 -0.75
C ILE A 416 12.81 -25.71 -1.39
N LYS A 417 13.22 -26.71 -0.61
CA LYS A 417 14.06 -27.82 -1.09
C LYS A 417 13.25 -28.83 -1.90
N GLN A 418 13.65 -29.06 -3.15
CA GLN A 418 13.03 -30.06 -4.03
C GLN A 418 13.58 -31.49 -3.80
N ARG A 419 14.78 -31.60 -3.23
CA ARG A 419 15.46 -32.88 -2.96
C ARG A 419 16.29 -32.78 -1.68
N LEU A 420 16.30 -33.87 -0.91
CA LEU A 420 17.20 -34.08 0.20
C LEU A 420 18.30 -35.07 -0.21
N ARG A 421 19.52 -34.85 0.26
CA ARG A 421 20.67 -35.72 0.00
C ARG A 421 21.23 -36.25 1.31
N THR A 422 21.41 -37.56 1.37
CA THR A 422 22.01 -38.24 2.54
C THR A 422 23.41 -37.73 2.83
N SER A 423 24.21 -37.46 1.79
CA SER A 423 25.58 -36.93 1.91
C SER A 423 25.65 -35.63 2.69
N ASP A 424 24.70 -34.73 2.46
CA ASP A 424 24.69 -33.42 3.10
C ASP A 424 24.33 -33.55 4.58
N ILE A 425 23.36 -34.42 4.89
CA ILE A 425 22.97 -34.73 6.28
C ILE A 425 24.16 -35.36 7.01
N ILE A 426 24.83 -36.35 6.42
CA ILE A 426 26.02 -36.98 7.01
C ILE A 426 27.10 -35.92 7.30
N ASN A 427 27.38 -35.01 6.37
CA ASN A 427 28.36 -33.94 6.59
C ASN A 427 27.96 -33.01 7.74
N GLU A 428 26.68 -32.66 7.87
CA GLU A 428 26.18 -31.85 8.99
C GLU A 428 26.27 -32.60 10.33
N LEU A 429 26.00 -33.91 10.34
CA LEU A 429 26.10 -34.72 11.55
C LEU A 429 27.56 -34.95 11.98
N MET A 430 28.48 -35.18 11.04
CA MET A 430 29.91 -35.35 11.33
C MET A 430 30.57 -34.10 11.94
N ASN A 431 29.93 -32.92 11.82
CA ASN A 431 30.40 -31.69 12.46
C ASN A 431 30.02 -31.60 13.97
N ILE A 432 29.24 -32.55 14.49
CA ILE A 432 28.85 -32.61 15.90
C ILE A 432 29.98 -33.25 16.69
N ASP A 433 30.46 -32.54 17.72
CA ASP A 433 31.52 -33.04 18.60
C ASP A 433 31.07 -34.34 19.30
N GLY A 434 31.92 -35.37 19.24
CA GLY A 434 31.66 -36.69 19.80
C GLY A 434 31.06 -37.74 18.85
N ILE A 435 30.78 -37.42 17.58
CA ILE A 435 30.40 -38.40 16.55
C ILE A 435 31.65 -38.88 15.79
N ASP A 436 31.92 -40.19 15.84
CA ASP A 436 33.04 -40.82 15.12
C ASP A 436 32.65 -41.27 13.71
N ALA A 437 31.42 -41.79 13.53
CA ALA A 437 30.90 -42.19 12.23
C ALA A 437 29.36 -42.25 12.18
N VAL A 438 28.81 -42.07 10.99
CA VAL A 438 27.37 -42.26 10.68
C VAL A 438 27.22 -43.38 9.66
N ARG A 439 26.40 -44.39 9.97
CA ARG A 439 26.17 -45.58 9.14
C ARG A 439 24.67 -45.76 8.86
N ASN A 440 24.36 -46.44 7.76
CA ASN A 440 23.00 -46.87 7.40
C ASN A 440 21.94 -45.76 7.44
N LEU A 441 22.30 -44.52 7.03
CA LEU A 441 21.34 -43.42 7.03
C LEU A 441 20.30 -43.62 5.91
N GLN A 442 19.04 -43.70 6.30
CA GLN A 442 17.91 -43.85 5.39
C GLN A 442 16.83 -42.80 5.68
N MET A 443 16.16 -42.35 4.63
CA MET A 443 15.05 -41.40 4.71
C MET A 443 13.76 -42.03 4.18
N THR A 444 12.67 -41.87 4.93
CA THR A 444 11.34 -42.36 4.54
C THR A 444 10.36 -41.19 4.48
N ARG A 445 9.63 -41.06 3.37
CA ARG A 445 8.57 -40.06 3.21
C ARG A 445 7.22 -40.63 3.60
N TYR A 446 6.48 -39.90 4.43
CA TYR A 446 5.12 -40.24 4.82
C TYR A 446 4.11 -39.33 4.09
N ASP A 447 2.95 -39.89 3.74
CA ASP A 447 1.84 -39.12 3.17
C ASP A 447 1.00 -38.41 4.25
N ASN A 448 -0.10 -37.80 3.81
CA ASN A 448 -1.03 -37.06 4.66
C ASN A 448 -1.70 -37.95 5.72
N ASP A 449 -1.94 -39.23 5.41
CA ASP A 449 -2.50 -40.21 6.35
C ASP A 449 -1.46 -40.71 7.35
N GLY A 450 -0.18 -40.43 7.09
CA GLY A 450 0.94 -40.83 7.92
C GLY A 450 1.50 -42.20 7.53
N SER A 451 1.07 -42.74 6.39
CA SER A 451 1.53 -43.99 5.79
C SER A 451 2.81 -43.74 4.95
N PRO A 452 3.73 -44.71 4.87
CA PRO A 452 4.93 -44.56 4.05
C PRO A 452 4.57 -44.58 2.56
N ASN A 453 4.87 -43.49 1.86
CA ASN A 453 4.55 -43.31 0.43
C ASN A 453 5.66 -43.89 -0.48
N LEU A 454 6.92 -43.76 -0.06
CA LEU A 454 8.10 -44.42 -0.67
C LEU A 454 8.82 -45.22 0.41
N THR A 455 9.19 -46.46 0.09
CA THR A 455 9.95 -47.34 0.99
C THR A 455 11.43 -46.94 0.94
N SER A 456 11.94 -46.39 2.05
CA SER A 456 13.34 -46.06 2.37
C SER A 456 14.30 -45.74 1.19
N GLU A 457 14.63 -44.47 1.01
CA GLU A 457 15.66 -44.01 0.06
C GLU A 457 17.01 -43.83 0.76
N GLU A 458 18.08 -44.40 0.19
CA GLU A 458 19.44 -44.38 0.78
C GLU A 458 20.27 -43.15 0.39
N TRP A 459 20.02 -42.55 -0.77
CA TRP A 459 20.91 -41.52 -1.34
C TRP A 459 20.27 -40.16 -1.54
N SER A 460 19.05 -40.13 -2.10
CA SER A 460 18.33 -38.88 -2.34
C SER A 460 16.83 -39.08 -2.31
N LEU A 461 16.15 -38.29 -1.49
CA LEU A 461 14.70 -38.28 -1.40
C LEU A 461 14.14 -37.07 -2.15
N LYS A 462 13.16 -37.28 -3.03
CA LYS A 462 12.44 -36.20 -3.74
C LYS A 462 11.25 -35.73 -2.90
N ILE A 463 11.11 -34.42 -2.75
CA ILE A 463 10.00 -33.79 -2.02
C ILE A 463 8.84 -33.51 -2.98
N GLY A 464 7.61 -33.54 -2.47
CA GLY A 464 6.43 -33.08 -3.21
C GLY A 464 6.60 -31.65 -3.73
N ALA A 465 6.05 -31.37 -4.92
CA ALA A 465 6.10 -30.02 -5.47
C ALA A 465 5.28 -29.08 -4.58
N GLY A 466 5.89 -27.97 -4.14
CA GLY A 466 5.24 -27.02 -3.23
C GLY A 466 5.09 -27.52 -1.79
N CYS A 467 5.87 -28.53 -1.38
CA CYS A 467 5.91 -29.02 0.00
C CYS A 467 7.27 -28.76 0.65
N GLN A 468 7.29 -28.68 1.98
CA GLN A 468 8.51 -28.54 2.76
C GLN A 468 8.77 -29.75 3.65
N PRO A 469 10.01 -30.27 3.68
CA PRO A 469 10.36 -31.40 4.55
C PRO A 469 10.24 -31.03 6.04
N GLY A 470 9.56 -31.87 6.82
CA GLY A 470 9.54 -31.82 8.28
C GLY A 470 10.13 -33.09 8.87
N LEU A 471 11.00 -32.95 9.87
CA LEU A 471 11.55 -34.11 10.58
C LEU A 471 10.48 -34.70 11.50
N ALA A 472 10.00 -35.90 11.18
CA ALA A 472 9.09 -36.65 12.03
C ALA A 472 9.90 -37.38 13.11
N CYS A 473 10.18 -36.71 14.22
CA CYS A 473 10.97 -37.27 15.33
C CYS A 473 10.39 -38.61 15.84
N GLU A 474 9.06 -38.70 15.97
CA GLU A 474 8.33 -39.91 16.42
C GLU A 474 8.49 -41.11 15.46
N LYS A 475 8.80 -40.84 14.18
CA LYS A 475 8.99 -41.85 13.13
C LYS A 475 10.47 -42.05 12.78
N SER A 476 11.37 -41.35 13.46
CA SER A 476 12.82 -41.41 13.26
C SER A 476 13.44 -42.33 14.30
N ARG A 477 14.51 -43.02 13.94
CA ARG A 477 15.20 -43.96 14.85
C ARG A 477 16.71 -43.83 14.74
N PHE A 478 17.32 -43.34 15.79
CA PHE A 478 18.77 -43.24 15.93
C PHE A 478 19.26 -44.27 16.94
N VAL A 479 20.21 -45.12 16.53
CA VAL A 479 20.85 -46.12 17.40
C VAL A 479 22.29 -45.70 17.63
N PHE A 480 22.69 -45.58 18.89
CA PHE A 480 24.03 -45.10 19.25
C PHE A 480 24.93 -46.25 19.63
N PHE A 481 26.17 -46.26 19.14
CA PHE A 481 27.16 -47.28 19.48
C PHE A 481 28.35 -46.65 20.20
N LYS A 482 28.72 -47.20 21.36
CA LYS A 482 30.00 -46.90 22.02
C LYS A 482 30.79 -48.18 22.16
N ASN A 483 32.00 -48.22 21.57
CA ASN A 483 32.83 -49.42 21.51
C ASN A 483 32.06 -50.65 20.96
N GLY A 484 31.16 -50.44 20.01
CA GLY A 484 30.35 -51.51 19.39
C GLY A 484 29.12 -51.97 20.19
N LEU A 485 28.82 -51.38 21.35
CA LEU A 485 27.62 -51.68 22.14
C LEU A 485 26.50 -50.66 21.87
N PRO A 486 25.24 -51.10 21.62
CA PRO A 486 24.13 -50.20 21.34
C PRO A 486 23.56 -49.56 22.62
N PHE A 487 23.27 -48.27 22.56
CA PHE A 487 22.64 -47.46 23.61
C PHE A 487 21.42 -46.72 23.06
N LEU A 488 20.45 -46.45 23.94
CA LEU A 488 19.27 -45.65 23.64
C LEU A 488 19.27 -44.41 24.54
N ALA A 489 18.99 -43.26 23.94
CA ALA A 489 18.88 -41.99 24.67
C ALA A 489 17.59 -41.94 25.50
N ARG A 490 17.62 -41.20 26.61
CA ARG A 490 16.42 -40.93 27.42
C ARG A 490 15.64 -39.76 26.81
N ALA A 491 14.43 -40.05 26.32
CA ALA A 491 13.61 -39.09 25.57
C ALA A 491 13.32 -37.77 26.31
N SER A 492 13.09 -37.80 27.62
CA SER A 492 12.77 -36.59 28.41
C SER A 492 13.93 -35.60 28.50
N GLU A 493 15.16 -36.08 28.62
CA GLU A 493 16.37 -35.24 28.72
C GLU A 493 16.77 -34.67 27.37
N VAL A 494 16.62 -35.48 26.30
CA VAL A 494 16.77 -35.03 24.91
C VAL A 494 15.79 -33.90 24.60
N GLN A 495 14.52 -34.04 24.99
CA GLN A 495 13.50 -33.03 24.73
C GLN A 495 13.78 -31.72 25.49
N ALA A 496 14.23 -31.78 26.75
CA ALA A 496 14.62 -30.59 27.51
C ALA A 496 15.81 -29.86 26.86
N THR A 497 16.84 -30.60 26.45
CA THR A 497 18.03 -30.05 25.78
C THR A 497 17.68 -29.45 24.41
N LEU A 498 16.86 -30.15 23.62
CA LEU A 498 16.39 -29.67 22.32
C LEU A 498 15.55 -28.40 22.44
N SER A 499 14.69 -28.29 23.46
CA SER A 499 13.94 -27.06 23.73
C SER A 499 14.87 -25.88 24.01
N HIS A 500 15.91 -26.08 24.84
CA HIS A 500 16.92 -25.04 25.10
C HIS A 500 17.70 -24.64 23.84
N LEU A 501 18.09 -25.61 22.97
CA LEU A 501 18.75 -25.31 21.69
C LEU A 501 17.85 -24.47 20.77
N ARG A 502 16.56 -24.83 20.68
CA ARG A 502 15.56 -24.09 19.89
C ARG A 502 15.30 -22.69 20.45
N GLU A 503 15.23 -22.53 21.77
CA GLU A 503 15.08 -21.22 22.43
C GLU A 503 16.27 -20.31 22.18
N ARG A 504 17.49 -20.85 22.26
CA ARG A 504 18.71 -20.11 21.92
C ARG A 504 18.74 -19.67 20.45
N ASP A 505 18.08 -20.41 19.56
CA ASP A 505 18.00 -20.06 18.14
C ASP A 505 16.93 -19.01 17.80
N LYS A 506 15.88 -18.89 18.63
CA LYS A 506 14.81 -17.88 18.46
C LYS A 506 15.29 -16.41 18.56
N HIS A 507 16.58 -16.16 18.80
CA HIS A 507 17.16 -14.84 19.03
C HIS A 507 17.05 -13.86 17.83
N GLY A 508 16.59 -14.30 16.66
CA GLY A 508 16.40 -13.46 15.47
C GLY A 508 15.32 -12.36 15.63
N LYS A 509 14.11 -12.67 16.10
CA LYS A 509 12.98 -11.70 16.11
C LYS A 509 12.63 -11.12 17.48
N THR A 510 12.63 -11.95 18.52
CA THR A 510 11.90 -11.70 19.77
C THR A 510 12.76 -11.27 20.96
N SER A 511 14.05 -10.98 20.77
CA SER A 511 14.88 -10.49 21.88
C SER A 511 14.60 -9.01 22.16
N ALA A 512 13.57 -8.75 22.98
CA ALA A 512 13.21 -7.44 23.51
C ALA A 512 14.28 -6.82 24.44
N THR A 513 15.39 -7.51 24.68
CA THR A 513 16.39 -7.17 25.70
C THR A 513 17.49 -6.22 25.18
N ILE A 514 17.66 -6.08 23.86
CA ILE A 514 18.64 -5.17 23.26
C ILE A 514 17.89 -4.15 22.39
N PRO A 515 17.99 -2.83 22.67
CA PRO A 515 17.47 -1.80 21.76
C PRO A 515 18.18 -1.94 20.41
N ARG A 516 17.43 -2.34 19.37
CA ARG A 516 18.00 -2.48 18.02
C ARG A 516 18.20 -1.10 17.44
N ILE A 517 19.45 -0.71 17.22
CA ILE A 517 19.79 0.47 16.43
C ILE A 517 19.50 0.10 14.98
N LEU A 518 18.47 0.74 14.42
CA LEU A 518 17.99 0.49 13.06
C LEU A 518 18.30 1.65 12.11
N ASP A 519 18.98 2.68 12.62
CA ASP A 519 19.33 3.88 11.89
C ASP A 519 20.60 4.51 12.46
N LEU A 520 21.26 5.34 11.66
CA LEU A 520 22.42 6.09 12.12
C LEU A 520 21.98 7.29 12.96
N PRO A 521 22.65 7.57 14.09
CA PRO A 521 22.32 8.73 14.90
C PRO A 521 22.57 10.02 14.12
N VAL A 522 21.60 10.95 14.18
CA VAL A 522 21.77 12.30 13.62
C VAL A 522 22.88 13.02 14.40
N PRO A 523 23.90 13.57 13.74
CA PRO A 523 24.95 14.33 14.43
C PRO A 523 24.36 15.52 15.19
N CYS A 524 24.53 15.56 16.51
CA CYS A 524 24.13 16.69 17.32
C CYS A 524 25.29 17.68 17.48
N GLY A 525 25.03 18.97 17.27
CA GLY A 525 25.97 20.05 17.60
C GLY A 525 25.65 20.75 18.91
N TYR A 526 26.57 21.60 19.35
CA TYR A 526 26.39 22.45 20.52
C TYR A 526 25.99 23.85 20.07
N PHE A 527 24.88 24.38 20.60
CA PHE A 527 24.48 25.76 20.34
C PHE A 527 25.45 26.74 21.03
N ARG A 528 26.17 27.53 20.22
CA ARG A 528 27.21 28.46 20.70
C ARG A 528 26.84 29.95 20.60
N SER A 529 25.56 30.27 20.37
CA SER A 529 25.06 31.65 20.24
C SER A 529 25.89 32.53 19.28
N PRO A 530 26.03 32.15 18.00
CA PRO A 530 26.88 32.86 17.02
C PRO A 530 26.50 34.33 16.82
N GLY A 531 25.24 34.72 17.09
CA GLY A 531 24.72 36.08 16.93
C GLY A 531 25.06 37.05 18.08
N SER A 532 25.75 36.61 19.13
CA SER A 532 26.15 37.49 20.24
C SER A 532 27.15 38.55 19.76
N TYR A 533 26.75 39.82 19.73
CA TYR A 533 27.58 40.89 19.17
C TYR A 533 28.23 41.75 20.26
N TRP A 534 29.56 41.98 20.14
CA TRP A 534 30.30 42.91 20.97
C TRP A 534 30.73 44.13 20.14
N PRO A 535 30.25 45.35 20.45
CA PRO A 535 30.52 46.53 19.64
C PRO A 535 32.02 46.85 19.52
N VAL A 536 32.47 47.15 18.30
CA VAL A 536 33.88 47.48 18.00
C VAL A 536 34.28 48.79 18.70
N GLN A 537 33.36 49.74 18.82
CA GLN A 537 33.57 51.01 19.52
C GLN A 537 33.94 50.84 21.01
N TYR A 538 33.69 49.66 21.60
CA TYR A 538 34.09 49.34 22.97
C TYR A 538 35.55 48.88 23.07
N ALA A 539 36.14 48.42 21.97
CA ALA A 539 37.55 48.07 21.90
C ALA A 539 38.46 49.32 21.81
N LEU A 540 37.94 50.45 21.34
CA LEU A 540 38.68 51.71 21.21
C LEU A 540 39.16 52.25 22.57
N PRO A 541 40.27 53.02 22.63
CA PRO A 541 40.77 53.61 23.88
C PRO A 541 39.75 54.54 24.56
N MET A 542 39.77 54.58 25.90
CA MET A 542 38.81 55.40 26.69
C MET A 542 38.81 56.89 26.33
N THR A 543 39.91 57.42 25.79
CA THR A 543 40.03 58.83 25.38
C THR A 543 39.05 59.20 24.25
N TYR A 544 38.52 58.23 23.51
CA TYR A 544 37.59 58.43 22.41
C TYR A 544 36.16 58.70 22.91
N GLY A 545 35.83 58.26 24.13
CA GLY A 545 34.54 58.54 24.77
C GLY A 545 33.33 57.79 24.19
N THR A 546 33.55 56.74 23.39
CA THR A 546 32.49 55.95 22.71
C THR A 546 31.96 54.78 23.55
N ARG A 547 32.71 54.38 24.58
CA ARG A 547 32.37 53.28 25.50
C ARG A 547 31.18 53.63 26.43
N PRO A 548 30.57 52.64 27.11
CA PRO A 548 29.48 52.89 28.05
C PRO A 548 29.85 53.82 29.20
N GLU A 549 31.12 53.83 29.62
CA GLU A 549 31.62 54.73 30.67
C GLU A 549 31.71 56.20 30.20
N GLY A 550 31.68 56.44 28.90
CA GLY A 550 31.71 57.77 28.30
C GLY A 550 33.04 58.52 28.50
N LEU A 551 32.96 59.84 28.49
CA LEU A 551 34.11 60.73 28.73
C LEU A 551 34.32 60.93 30.24
N ARG A 552 35.58 61.01 30.68
CA ARG A 552 35.91 61.38 32.06
C ARG A 552 35.47 62.82 32.33
N GLU A 553 34.61 63.01 33.33
CA GLU A 553 34.18 64.34 33.77
C GLU A 553 35.30 65.09 34.53
N PRO A 554 35.38 66.43 34.43
CA PRO A 554 34.51 67.31 33.64
C PRO A 554 34.89 67.36 32.15
N ALA A 555 33.93 67.08 31.25
CA ALA A 555 34.12 67.19 29.80
C ALA A 555 33.30 68.36 29.21
N SER A 556 33.87 69.10 28.25
CA SER A 556 33.15 70.20 27.60
C SER A 556 32.01 69.70 26.70
N GLU A 557 30.95 70.49 26.53
CA GLU A 557 29.82 70.15 25.65
C GLU A 557 30.27 69.90 24.20
N LYS A 558 31.26 70.66 23.71
CA LYS A 558 31.88 70.40 22.40
C LYS A 558 32.53 69.03 22.35
N ARG A 559 33.23 68.59 23.40
CA ARG A 559 33.88 67.27 23.44
C ARG A 559 32.86 66.13 23.51
N LYS A 560 31.77 66.31 24.27
CA LYS A 560 30.63 65.39 24.30
C LYS A 560 29.99 65.25 22.91
N ALA A 561 29.75 66.37 22.21
CA ALA A 561 29.23 66.36 20.85
C ALA A 561 30.16 65.67 19.84
N GLN A 562 31.48 65.88 19.94
CA GLN A 562 32.47 65.20 19.10
C GLN A 562 32.51 63.68 19.34
N ALA A 563 32.39 63.24 20.59
CA ALA A 563 32.30 61.81 20.90
C ALA A 563 31.03 61.19 20.29
N MET A 564 29.90 61.92 20.33
CA MET A 564 28.66 61.49 19.67
C MET A 564 28.78 61.46 18.13
N GLN A 565 29.47 62.44 17.53
CA GLN A 565 29.73 62.43 16.09
C GLN A 565 30.58 61.23 15.66
N LEU A 566 31.62 60.89 16.43
CA LEU A 566 32.43 59.71 16.19
C LEU A 566 31.61 58.43 16.35
N LYS A 567 30.74 58.37 17.36
CA LYS A 567 29.81 57.26 17.56
C LYS A 567 28.91 57.06 16.35
N ALA A 568 28.32 58.15 15.84
CA ALA A 568 27.50 58.14 14.62
C ALA A 568 28.26 57.60 13.41
N TYR A 569 29.53 57.99 13.25
CA TYR A 569 30.39 57.46 12.19
C TYR A 569 30.62 55.95 12.31
N LEU A 570 30.83 55.44 13.53
CA LEU A 570 31.08 54.01 13.76
C LEU A 570 29.84 53.14 13.56
N MET A 571 28.63 53.67 13.78
CA MET A 571 27.37 52.91 13.65
C MET A 571 27.21 52.19 12.31
N VAL A 572 27.73 52.75 11.21
CA VAL A 572 27.66 52.11 9.88
C VAL A 572 28.44 50.79 9.86
N PHE A 573 29.65 50.79 10.43
CA PHE A 573 30.49 49.59 10.51
C PHE A 573 29.93 48.58 11.52
N GLU A 574 29.40 49.07 12.64
CA GLU A 574 28.73 48.24 13.64
C GLU A 574 27.54 47.49 13.00
N GLN A 575 26.72 48.16 12.19
CA GLN A 575 25.57 47.54 11.53
C GLN A 575 25.99 46.45 10.54
N ILE A 576 27.05 46.69 9.75
CA ILE A 576 27.55 45.70 8.78
C ILE A 576 28.01 44.44 9.52
N LEU A 577 28.84 44.59 10.56
CA LEU A 577 29.33 43.45 11.34
C LEU A 577 28.19 42.73 12.07
N ALA A 578 27.30 43.47 12.73
CA ALA A 578 26.17 42.90 13.44
C ALA A 578 25.23 42.12 12.51
N ASN A 579 25.02 42.59 11.27
CA ASN A 579 24.28 41.84 10.26
C ASN A 579 24.99 40.54 9.84
N CYS A 580 26.33 40.54 9.72
CA CYS A 580 27.06 39.30 9.46
C CYS A 580 26.90 38.28 10.59
N PHE A 581 26.95 38.70 11.86
CA PHE A 581 26.68 37.81 13.00
C PHE A 581 25.22 37.35 13.05
N ALA A 582 24.27 38.22 12.70
CA ALA A 582 22.85 37.86 12.56
C ALA A 582 22.63 36.83 11.45
N GLN A 583 23.35 36.93 10.34
CA GLN A 583 23.31 35.96 9.26
C GLN A 583 23.81 34.59 9.73
N LEU A 584 24.92 34.54 10.48
CA LEU A 584 25.43 33.29 11.06
C LEU A 584 24.43 32.67 12.04
N SER A 585 23.77 33.47 12.89
CA SER A 585 22.78 32.94 13.84
C SER A 585 21.50 32.42 13.20
N ASN A 586 21.19 32.86 12.00
CA ASN A 586 19.98 32.45 11.29
C ASN A 586 20.28 31.49 10.11
N MET A 587 21.50 30.96 10.02
CA MET A 587 21.90 30.03 8.95
C MET A 587 20.98 28.81 8.88
N ALA A 588 20.58 28.25 10.04
CA ALA A 588 19.65 27.12 10.11
C ALA A 588 18.28 27.45 9.46
N ASN A 589 17.80 28.70 9.55
CA ASN A 589 16.50 29.10 9.00
C ASN A 589 16.46 29.05 7.45
N LEU A 590 17.62 29.08 6.79
CA LEU A 590 17.71 28.95 5.33
C LEU A 590 17.33 27.54 4.84
N PHE A 591 17.52 26.52 5.68
CA PHE A 591 17.26 25.11 5.36
C PHE A 591 15.97 24.57 5.99
N LYS A 592 15.22 25.40 6.71
CA LYS A 592 13.92 25.03 7.29
C LYS A 592 12.87 24.85 6.21
N LEU A 593 12.01 23.86 6.39
CA LEU A 593 10.82 23.58 5.59
C LEU A 593 9.61 24.36 6.11
N ASP A 594 9.76 25.68 6.24
CA ASP A 594 8.75 26.59 6.81
C ASP A 594 8.32 27.63 5.77
N ASP A 595 7.05 27.69 5.37
CA ASP A 595 6.60 28.62 4.33
C ASP A 595 6.39 30.07 4.83
N THR A 596 6.42 30.28 6.15
CA THR A 596 6.29 31.62 6.74
C THR A 596 7.56 32.46 6.57
N GLN A 597 8.71 31.82 6.39
CA GLN A 597 10.00 32.49 6.25
C GLN A 597 10.22 33.00 4.82
N THR A 598 10.06 34.28 4.57
CA THR A 598 10.24 34.86 3.22
C THR A 598 11.60 35.50 3.00
N LYS A 599 12.40 35.66 4.06
CA LYS A 599 13.71 36.33 4.05
C LYS A 599 14.88 35.34 4.01
N SER A 600 15.96 35.76 3.38
CA SER A 600 17.27 35.07 3.26
C SER A 600 18.42 35.87 3.89
N TYR A 601 18.29 37.19 4.02
CA TYR A 601 19.17 38.04 4.80
C TYR A 601 18.52 38.45 6.12
N PHE A 602 19.31 38.43 7.19
CA PHE A 602 18.88 38.75 8.54
C PHE A 602 19.64 39.95 9.08
N ALA A 603 18.95 40.82 9.81
CA ALA A 603 19.55 42.01 10.40
C ALA A 603 19.55 41.97 11.93
N CYS A 604 20.49 42.68 12.54
CA CYS A 604 20.48 42.96 13.98
C CYS A 604 20.07 44.41 14.23
N ASN A 605 19.14 44.66 15.15
CA ASN A 605 18.85 46.02 15.57
C ASN A 605 19.91 46.51 16.57
N ILE A 606 20.88 47.30 16.10
CA ILE A 606 21.93 47.86 16.95
C ILE A 606 21.51 49.14 17.70
N ALA A 607 20.30 49.66 17.43
CA ALA A 607 19.73 50.80 18.14
C ALA A 607 19.22 50.42 19.55
N ASP A 608 19.22 49.13 19.91
CA ASP A 608 18.93 48.67 21.26
C ASP A 608 20.01 49.18 22.25
N ARG A 609 19.57 49.98 23.23
CA ARG A 609 20.42 50.53 24.29
C ARG A 609 21.10 49.46 25.14
N LYS A 610 20.57 48.23 25.16
CA LYS A 610 21.18 47.08 25.83
C LYS A 610 22.45 46.60 25.12
N LEU A 611 22.54 46.83 23.81
CA LEU A 611 23.69 46.45 22.99
C LEU A 611 24.69 47.61 22.89
N ILE A 612 24.22 48.79 22.49
CA ILE A 612 25.04 50.01 22.37
C ILE A 612 24.49 51.10 23.28
N ALA A 613 25.27 51.51 24.29
CA ALA A 613 24.87 52.60 25.19
C ALA A 613 24.63 53.89 24.39
N GLN A 614 23.58 54.67 24.68
CA GLN A 614 23.25 55.92 23.98
C GLN A 614 23.01 55.79 22.46
N ALA A 615 22.67 54.60 21.96
CA ALA A 615 22.37 54.39 20.54
C ALA A 615 21.16 55.22 20.06
N ASP A 616 20.17 55.42 20.93
CA ASP A 616 18.98 56.25 20.73
C ASP A 616 19.28 57.74 20.49
N ALA A 617 20.41 58.23 20.98
CA ALA A 617 20.84 59.61 20.77
C ALA A 617 21.45 59.82 19.37
N VAL A 618 21.70 58.72 18.64
CA VAL A 618 22.46 58.69 17.39
C VAL A 618 21.66 58.08 16.23
N ALA A 619 20.75 57.16 16.52
CA ALA A 619 19.85 56.50 15.58
C ALA A 619 18.38 56.74 15.97
N GLU A 620 17.50 56.93 14.98
CA GLU A 620 16.06 57.09 15.22
C GLU A 620 15.44 55.84 15.88
N GLU A 621 14.54 56.04 16.86
CA GLU A 621 13.79 54.96 17.51
C GLU A 621 12.90 54.16 16.53
N ALA A 622 12.66 54.67 15.32
CA ALA A 622 11.86 54.01 14.28
C ALA A 622 12.60 52.93 13.48
N ILE A 623 13.91 52.75 13.68
CA ILE A 623 14.70 51.72 12.97
C ILE A 623 14.54 50.38 13.69
N ASP A 624 13.68 49.52 13.17
CA ASP A 624 13.48 48.15 13.64
C ASP A 624 14.10 47.10 12.69
N THR A 625 14.11 45.83 13.14
CA THR A 625 14.69 44.73 12.36
C THR A 625 13.96 44.51 11.02
N SER A 626 12.64 44.69 10.98
CA SER A 626 11.82 44.48 9.78
C SER A 626 12.15 45.51 8.70
N LEU A 627 12.32 46.77 9.09
CA LEU A 627 12.73 47.86 8.22
C LEU A 627 14.15 47.62 7.67
N LEU A 628 15.10 47.22 8.52
CA LEU A 628 16.47 46.90 8.12
C LEU A 628 16.52 45.74 7.12
N GLU A 629 15.78 44.66 7.36
CA GLU A 629 15.65 43.53 6.43
C GLU A 629 14.93 43.91 5.14
N GLY A 630 14.05 44.93 5.17
CA GLY A 630 13.45 45.52 3.98
C GLY A 630 14.46 46.29 3.11
N PHE A 631 15.50 46.89 3.70
CA PHE A 631 16.59 47.53 2.96
C PHE A 631 17.59 46.53 2.38
N LEU A 632 17.82 45.40 3.05
CA LEU A 632 18.76 44.38 2.57
C LEU A 632 18.22 43.63 1.34
N GLU A 633 16.92 43.33 1.33
CA GLU A 633 16.27 42.66 0.20
C GLU A 633 14.75 42.84 0.16
N SER A 634 14.20 42.82 -1.06
CA SER A 634 12.76 42.69 -1.25
C SER A 634 12.29 41.26 -0.92
N GLU A 635 11.00 41.10 -0.63
CA GLU A 635 10.40 39.78 -0.35
C GLU A 635 10.61 38.80 -1.51
N GLU A 636 10.44 39.24 -2.76
CA GLU A 636 10.65 38.41 -3.95
C GLU A 636 12.10 37.91 -4.08
N GLN A 637 13.08 38.76 -3.79
CA GLN A 637 14.50 38.39 -3.80
C GLN A 637 14.81 37.38 -2.70
N GLY A 638 14.29 37.61 -1.49
CA GLY A 638 14.44 36.68 -0.36
C GLY A 638 13.88 35.29 -0.68
N ILE A 639 12.65 35.23 -1.21
CA ILE A 639 12.01 33.98 -1.64
C ILE A 639 12.84 33.31 -2.74
N SER A 640 13.28 34.04 -3.77
CA SER A 640 14.08 33.48 -4.88
C SER A 640 15.41 32.90 -4.39
N ARG A 641 16.11 33.60 -3.49
CA ARG A 641 17.37 33.10 -2.91
C ARG A 641 17.14 31.86 -2.06
N ARG A 642 16.11 31.88 -1.22
CA ARG A 642 15.74 30.75 -0.36
C ARG A 642 15.35 29.52 -1.19
N LYS A 643 14.60 29.71 -2.29
CA LYS A 643 14.29 28.64 -3.25
C LYS A 643 15.57 27.93 -3.70
N ARG A 644 16.64 28.66 -4.05
CA ARG A 644 17.93 28.04 -4.45
C ARG A 644 18.57 27.17 -3.37
N PHE A 645 18.42 27.52 -2.08
CA PHE A 645 18.89 26.65 -0.99
C PHE A 645 18.11 25.35 -0.93
N LEU A 646 16.78 25.41 -1.08
CA LEU A 646 15.93 24.23 -1.09
C LEU A 646 16.11 23.39 -2.37
N ASP A 647 16.30 24.03 -3.53
CA ASP A 647 16.65 23.35 -4.78
C ASP A 647 18.00 22.62 -4.64
N HIS A 648 18.97 23.22 -3.95
CA HIS A 648 20.24 22.56 -3.65
C HIS A 648 20.04 21.32 -2.76
N LEU A 649 19.16 21.38 -1.75
CA LEU A 649 18.81 20.19 -0.96
C LEU A 649 18.17 19.12 -1.83
N LEU A 650 17.22 19.51 -2.68
CA LEU A 650 16.52 18.57 -3.56
C LEU A 650 17.46 17.91 -4.58
N ALA A 651 18.43 18.66 -5.10
CA ALA A 651 19.42 18.16 -6.04
C ALA A 651 20.29 17.02 -5.48
N ARG A 652 20.43 16.92 -4.14
CA ARG A 652 21.13 15.79 -3.49
C ARG A 652 20.42 14.45 -3.72
N PHE A 653 19.13 14.49 -4.04
CA PHE A 653 18.33 13.32 -4.37
C PHE A 653 18.17 13.11 -5.89
N GLY A 654 18.91 13.86 -6.71
CA GLY A 654 18.83 13.77 -8.18
C GLY A 654 17.51 14.31 -8.75
N GLU A 655 16.74 15.06 -7.97
CA GLU A 655 15.46 15.61 -8.37
C GLU A 655 15.56 17.11 -8.67
N THR A 656 14.73 17.58 -9.60
CA THR A 656 14.63 18.99 -9.96
C THR A 656 13.16 19.40 -9.91
N PHE A 657 12.83 20.41 -9.12
CA PHE A 657 11.48 20.96 -9.13
C PHE A 657 11.31 21.88 -10.34
N SER A 658 10.43 21.49 -11.26
CA SER A 658 10.29 22.16 -12.55
C SER A 658 9.98 23.66 -12.42
N ASP A 659 10.49 24.46 -13.36
CA ASP A 659 10.10 25.86 -13.54
C ASP A 659 8.73 25.98 -14.24
N GLN A 660 7.69 25.39 -13.65
CA GLN A 660 6.26 25.65 -13.94
C GLN A 660 5.86 27.12 -14.22
N PRO A 661 6.47 28.16 -13.63
CA PRO A 661 5.97 29.55 -13.73
C PRO A 661 6.15 30.21 -15.10
N LEU A 662 7.07 29.73 -15.94
CA LEU A 662 7.27 30.31 -17.28
C LEU A 662 6.09 30.02 -18.23
N MET A 663 5.26 29.01 -17.93
CA MET A 663 4.07 28.65 -18.72
C MET A 663 2.75 29.07 -18.07
N MET A 664 2.77 29.46 -16.79
CA MET A 664 1.61 29.90 -16.00
C MET A 664 1.41 31.43 -16.04
N THR A 665 2.19 32.15 -16.84
CA THR A 665 1.95 33.58 -17.09
C THR A 665 0.56 33.74 -17.68
N ASP A 666 -0.33 34.36 -16.90
CA ASP A 666 -1.60 34.85 -17.40
C ASP A 666 -1.37 35.68 -18.67
N ILE A 667 -2.33 35.58 -19.58
CA ILE A 667 -2.49 36.42 -20.77
C ILE A 667 -2.55 37.93 -20.38
N GLU A 668 -2.67 38.25 -19.10
CA GLU A 668 -2.66 39.60 -18.51
C GLU A 668 -1.34 40.03 -17.83
N GLY A 669 -0.27 39.24 -17.89
CA GLY A 669 1.07 39.68 -17.45
C GLY A 669 1.24 39.89 -15.94
N LYS A 670 0.35 39.36 -15.10
CA LYS A 670 0.54 39.35 -13.63
C LYS A 670 1.35 38.12 -13.23
N GLN A 671 2.53 38.35 -12.66
CA GLN A 671 3.37 37.34 -12.02
C GLN A 671 2.70 36.81 -10.73
N LEU A 672 1.72 35.91 -10.87
CA LEU A 672 1.30 35.02 -9.80
C LEU A 672 2.36 33.90 -9.68
N HIS A 673 3.06 33.62 -8.57
CA HIS A 673 3.46 34.35 -7.36
C HIS A 673 4.65 33.50 -6.83
N VAL A 674 5.88 34.02 -6.71
CA VAL A 674 7.08 33.21 -6.33
C VAL A 674 6.87 32.45 -5.01
N LYS A 675 6.03 33.01 -4.12
CA LYS A 675 5.59 32.40 -2.87
C LYS A 675 4.87 31.05 -3.03
N HIS A 676 4.01 30.90 -4.04
CA HIS A 676 3.31 29.64 -4.30
C HIS A 676 4.29 28.53 -4.70
N GLN A 677 5.32 28.87 -5.46
CA GLN A 677 6.36 27.91 -5.85
C GLN A 677 7.16 27.44 -4.64
N LEU A 678 7.53 28.37 -3.75
CA LEU A 678 8.22 28.04 -2.52
C LEU A 678 7.37 27.10 -1.65
N GLN A 679 6.06 27.38 -1.53
CA GLN A 679 5.12 26.50 -0.81
C GLN A 679 5.03 25.11 -1.44
N SER A 680 4.90 25.00 -2.77
CA SER A 680 4.89 23.70 -3.46
C SER A 680 6.21 22.96 -3.31
N LEU A 681 7.35 23.64 -3.38
CA LEU A 681 8.68 23.06 -3.19
C LEU A 681 8.87 22.55 -1.76
N ILE A 682 8.46 23.32 -0.75
CA ILE A 682 8.50 22.90 0.65
C ILE A 682 7.58 21.68 0.88
N SER A 683 6.37 21.71 0.33
CA SER A 683 5.42 20.59 0.37
C SER A 683 5.99 19.33 -0.31
N PHE A 684 6.66 19.49 -1.46
CA PHE A 684 7.35 18.39 -2.14
C PHE A 684 8.51 17.82 -1.30
N LEU A 685 9.41 18.69 -0.85
CA LEU A 685 10.63 18.29 -0.14
C LEU A 685 10.30 17.63 1.22
N SER A 686 9.34 18.19 1.97
CA SER A 686 8.86 17.60 3.24
C SER A 686 8.24 16.21 3.08
N ARG A 687 7.58 15.95 1.95
CA ARG A 687 6.95 14.66 1.65
C ARG A 687 7.85 13.73 0.85
N TYR A 688 9.01 14.21 0.41
CA TYR A 688 9.90 13.51 -0.51
C TYR A 688 10.31 12.10 -0.04
N PRO A 689 10.64 11.86 1.26
CA PRO A 689 10.94 10.50 1.73
C PRO A 689 9.83 9.49 1.41
N VAL A 690 8.57 9.87 1.66
CA VAL A 690 7.40 9.03 1.38
C VAL A 690 7.15 8.92 -0.13
N LEU A 691 7.22 10.04 -0.86
CA LEU A 691 6.98 10.08 -2.31
C LEU A 691 8.02 9.27 -3.10
N SER A 692 9.27 9.24 -2.63
CA SER A 692 10.36 8.48 -3.24
C SER A 692 10.26 6.99 -2.91
N ARG A 693 10.12 6.66 -1.62
CA ARG A 693 10.01 5.27 -1.14
C ARG A 693 8.81 4.56 -1.74
N ASP A 694 7.63 5.18 -1.65
CA ASP A 694 6.34 4.55 -1.96
C ASP A 694 5.90 4.81 -3.42
N ARG A 695 6.83 5.16 -4.33
CA ARG A 695 6.55 5.58 -5.73
C ARG A 695 5.68 4.59 -6.53
N ALA A 696 5.85 3.29 -6.31
CA ALA A 696 5.10 2.24 -6.99
C ALA A 696 3.87 1.76 -6.21
N ARG A 697 3.71 2.19 -4.95
CA ARG A 697 2.66 1.73 -4.05
C ARG A 697 1.31 2.22 -4.52
N SER A 698 0.39 1.27 -4.67
CA SER A 698 -1.01 1.57 -4.97
C SER A 698 -1.83 1.70 -3.68
N PHE A 699 -3.11 2.06 -3.84
CA PHE A 699 -4.07 2.08 -2.74
C PHE A 699 -4.51 0.67 -2.37
N ASN A 700 -4.81 0.49 -1.08
CA ASN A 700 -5.50 -0.71 -0.60
C ASN A 700 -6.99 -0.62 -0.98
N TYR A 701 -7.40 -1.38 -1.99
CA TYR A 701 -8.78 -1.42 -2.47
C TYR A 701 -9.72 -2.29 -1.61
N ARG A 702 -9.17 -3.09 -0.67
CA ARG A 702 -9.93 -3.90 0.28
C ARG A 702 -10.18 -3.20 1.62
N ALA A 703 -9.44 -2.11 1.90
CA ALA A 703 -9.60 -1.35 3.12
C ALA A 703 -11.02 -0.74 3.22
N PRO A 704 -11.68 -0.82 4.39
CA PRO A 704 -12.90 -0.07 4.61
C PRO A 704 -12.55 1.42 4.51
N GLY A 705 -13.20 2.16 3.61
CA GLY A 705 -12.86 3.56 3.42
C GLY A 705 -13.07 4.35 4.73
N LYS A 706 -12.18 5.30 5.01
CA LYS A 706 -12.23 6.07 6.26
C LYS A 706 -13.45 7.00 6.23
N ILE A 707 -14.23 7.02 7.30
CA ILE A 707 -15.34 7.97 7.45
C ILE A 707 -14.74 9.32 7.85
N ALA A 708 -14.81 10.31 6.96
CA ALA A 708 -14.48 11.70 7.26
C ALA A 708 -15.74 12.55 7.00
N GLY A 709 -16.47 12.89 8.06
CA GLY A 709 -17.81 13.48 7.93
C GLY A 709 -18.83 12.49 7.34
N ASP A 710 -19.69 12.97 6.42
CA ASP A 710 -20.70 12.15 5.72
C ASP A 710 -20.13 11.34 4.52
N ALA A 711 -18.81 11.40 4.27
CA ALA A 711 -18.17 10.79 3.11
C ALA A 711 -17.12 9.74 3.49
N ILE A 712 -17.16 8.60 2.77
CA ILE A 712 -16.12 7.57 2.81
C ILE A 712 -14.96 8.01 1.91
N GLN A 713 -13.79 8.30 2.48
CA GLN A 713 -12.57 8.68 1.77
C GLN A 713 -11.71 7.43 1.50
N MET A 714 -11.46 7.13 0.22
CA MET A 714 -10.58 6.02 -0.19
C MET A 714 -9.12 6.47 -0.24
N GLN A 715 -8.20 5.57 0.14
CA GLN A 715 -6.78 5.76 -0.12
C GLN A 715 -6.51 5.94 -1.62
N GLN A 716 -5.47 6.67 -1.97
CA GLN A 716 -5.07 6.95 -3.36
C GLN A 716 -3.63 6.49 -3.60
N PRO A 717 -3.25 6.12 -4.84
CA PRO A 717 -1.86 5.83 -5.18
C PRO A 717 -0.94 7.01 -4.87
N VAL A 718 0.27 6.73 -4.40
CA VAL A 718 1.26 7.78 -4.06
C VAL A 718 1.70 8.57 -5.30
N ILE A 719 1.76 7.92 -6.47
CA ILE A 719 2.09 8.59 -7.74
C ILE A 719 1.12 9.73 -8.07
N ARG A 720 -0.16 9.59 -7.69
CA ARG A 720 -1.18 10.63 -7.92
C ARG A 720 -0.83 11.90 -7.16
N GLU A 721 -0.43 11.75 -5.91
CA GLU A 721 0.01 12.84 -5.04
C GLU A 721 1.29 13.48 -5.58
N LYS A 722 2.28 12.66 -5.98
CA LYS A 722 3.52 13.15 -6.60
C LYS A 722 3.23 13.99 -7.85
N ILE A 723 2.38 13.48 -8.75
CA ILE A 723 1.95 14.20 -9.96
C ILE A 723 1.25 15.50 -9.59
N ALA A 724 0.30 15.49 -8.65
CA ALA A 724 -0.42 16.70 -8.24
C ALA A 724 0.53 17.80 -7.73
N ILE A 725 1.51 17.44 -6.89
CA ILE A 725 2.51 18.38 -6.36
C ILE A 725 3.43 18.91 -7.48
N LEU A 726 3.95 18.04 -8.35
CA LEU A 726 4.82 18.43 -9.48
C LEU A 726 4.09 19.32 -10.50
N LEU A 727 2.79 19.13 -10.64
CA LEU A 727 1.92 19.94 -11.49
C LEU A 727 1.35 21.19 -10.78
N GLY A 728 1.75 21.45 -9.53
CA GLY A 728 1.30 22.61 -8.76
C GLY A 728 -0.21 22.64 -8.54
N MET A 729 -0.89 21.49 -8.63
CA MET A 729 -2.31 21.37 -8.34
C MET A 729 -2.50 21.48 -6.82
N LYS A 730 -3.23 22.50 -6.37
CA LYS A 730 -3.48 22.72 -4.93
C LYS A 730 -4.06 21.45 -4.28
N SER A 731 -3.41 21.01 -3.20
CA SER A 731 -3.92 19.99 -2.28
C SER A 731 -4.68 20.62 -1.10
N ASP A 732 -4.97 21.91 -1.16
CA ASP A 732 -5.42 22.72 -0.03
C ASP A 732 -6.94 22.68 0.14
N SER A 733 -7.45 21.56 0.63
CA SER A 733 -8.48 21.49 1.68
C SER A 733 -9.01 20.06 1.80
N ALA A 734 -9.43 19.70 3.02
CA ALA A 734 -10.16 18.45 3.27
C ALA A 734 -11.56 18.42 2.61
N ASN A 735 -12.00 19.51 1.95
CA ASN A 735 -13.35 19.70 1.43
C ASN A 735 -13.45 20.01 -0.07
N ASP A 736 -12.35 20.34 -0.76
CA ASP A 736 -12.39 20.57 -2.21
C ASP A 736 -12.07 19.27 -2.95
N ASN A 737 -12.86 18.95 -3.97
CA ASN A 737 -12.99 17.61 -4.55
C ASN A 737 -11.63 16.93 -4.81
N GLN A 738 -11.27 16.03 -3.89
CA GLN A 738 -10.12 15.13 -3.91
C GLN A 738 -10.12 14.11 -5.06
N ASN A 739 -10.69 14.42 -6.23
CA ASN A 739 -10.93 13.46 -7.32
C ASN A 739 -10.43 13.89 -8.71
N ASP A 740 -9.78 15.05 -8.87
CA ASP A 740 -9.42 15.56 -10.20
C ASP A 740 -8.56 14.60 -11.05
N ILE A 741 -7.57 13.94 -10.44
CA ILE A 741 -6.77 12.90 -11.11
C ILE A 741 -7.28 11.52 -10.67
N ILE A 742 -7.63 10.66 -11.63
CA ILE A 742 -8.07 9.28 -11.33
C ILE A 742 -7.06 8.31 -11.94
N VAL A 743 -6.50 7.43 -11.12
CA VAL A 743 -5.61 6.36 -11.56
C VAL A 743 -6.42 5.06 -11.65
N VAL A 744 -6.46 4.48 -12.84
CA VAL A 744 -7.23 3.29 -13.17
C VAL A 744 -6.28 2.15 -13.48
N GLU A 745 -6.15 1.20 -12.57
CA GLU A 745 -5.38 -0.03 -12.81
C GLU A 745 -6.23 -1.01 -13.62
N HIS A 746 -5.77 -1.40 -14.81
CA HIS A 746 -6.55 -2.32 -15.63
C HIS A 746 -6.63 -3.70 -14.99
N LEU A 747 -5.62 -4.13 -14.22
CA LEU A 747 -5.69 -5.39 -13.48
C LEU A 747 -6.91 -5.45 -12.54
N LEU A 748 -7.35 -4.32 -11.97
CA LEU A 748 -8.56 -4.22 -11.15
C LEU A 748 -9.87 -4.20 -11.95
N LEU A 749 -9.81 -4.16 -13.28
CA LEU A 749 -10.94 -4.32 -14.21
C LEU A 749 -11.05 -5.75 -14.76
N ARG A 750 -10.23 -6.68 -14.29
CA ARG A 750 -10.34 -8.09 -14.69
C ARG A 750 -11.63 -8.71 -14.13
N PRO A 751 -12.26 -9.65 -14.84
CA PRO A 751 -13.38 -10.46 -14.34
C PRO A 751 -13.08 -11.03 -12.95
N GLY A 752 -13.98 -10.83 -11.99
CA GLY A 752 -13.82 -11.40 -10.64
C GLY A 752 -14.20 -12.88 -10.54
N PHE A 753 -15.12 -13.31 -11.40
CA PHE A 753 -15.69 -14.66 -11.44
C PHE A 753 -16.06 -15.05 -12.88
N VAL A 754 -16.37 -16.33 -13.10
CA VAL A 754 -16.71 -16.85 -14.42
C VAL A 754 -18.06 -16.28 -14.90
N GLY A 755 -18.08 -15.59 -16.04
CA GLY A 755 -19.27 -14.93 -16.58
C GLY A 755 -19.44 -13.44 -16.21
N ASP A 756 -18.49 -12.85 -15.48
CA ASP A 756 -18.43 -11.41 -15.22
C ASP A 756 -18.10 -10.60 -16.50
N ALA A 757 -18.21 -9.28 -16.42
CA ALA A 757 -17.87 -8.36 -17.50
C ALA A 757 -16.40 -8.47 -17.90
N HIS A 758 -16.12 -8.43 -19.20
CA HIS A 758 -14.79 -8.53 -19.77
C HIS A 758 -14.48 -7.33 -20.67
N MET A 759 -13.30 -6.73 -20.52
CA MET A 759 -12.82 -5.63 -21.36
C MET A 759 -12.40 -6.11 -22.75
N GLU A 760 -13.15 -5.73 -23.79
CA GLU A 760 -12.77 -6.01 -25.19
C GLU A 760 -11.57 -5.13 -25.61
N ALA A 761 -10.51 -5.76 -26.15
CA ALA A 761 -9.24 -5.13 -26.51
C ALA A 761 -8.98 -5.21 -28.02
N CYS A 762 -9.88 -4.60 -28.81
CA CYS A 762 -9.82 -4.70 -30.27
C CYS A 762 -9.60 -3.33 -30.91
N THR A 763 -8.48 -3.17 -31.60
CA THR A 763 -8.39 -2.15 -32.65
C THR A 763 -9.11 -2.66 -33.89
N PRO A 764 -9.55 -1.78 -34.82
CA PRO A 764 -10.22 -2.20 -36.07
C PRO A 764 -9.47 -3.30 -36.84
N ASP A 765 -8.15 -3.33 -36.72
CA ASP A 765 -7.27 -4.19 -37.53
C ASP A 765 -6.65 -5.35 -36.73
N ILE A 766 -6.53 -5.24 -35.39
CA ILE A 766 -5.87 -6.23 -34.53
C ILE A 766 -6.55 -6.29 -33.15
N CYS A 767 -7.04 -7.47 -32.75
CA CYS A 767 -7.40 -7.74 -31.37
C CYS A 767 -6.17 -8.20 -30.59
N THR A 768 -5.76 -7.44 -29.57
CA THR A 768 -4.75 -7.91 -28.61
C THR A 768 -5.38 -8.95 -27.67
N THR A 769 -4.63 -9.98 -27.31
CA THR A 769 -5.12 -11.11 -26.51
C THR A 769 -5.29 -10.83 -25.01
N GLU A 770 -4.76 -9.70 -24.47
CA GLU A 770 -4.75 -9.45 -23.02
C GLU A 770 -4.71 -7.93 -22.68
N PRO A 771 -5.79 -7.33 -22.11
CA PRO A 771 -5.87 -5.88 -21.81
C PRO A 771 -5.48 -5.45 -20.40
N TYR A 772 -5.14 -6.37 -19.49
CA TYR A 772 -5.03 -6.07 -18.06
C TYR A 772 -3.60 -5.95 -17.55
N SER A 773 -2.70 -6.80 -18.02
CA SER A 773 -1.33 -6.95 -17.53
C SER A 773 -0.55 -5.65 -17.64
N PHE A 774 -0.09 -5.12 -16.50
CA PHE A 774 0.80 -3.97 -16.42
C PHE A 774 0.30 -2.74 -17.21
N ARG A 775 -1.01 -2.56 -17.32
CA ARG A 775 -1.66 -1.43 -18.00
C ARG A 775 -2.43 -0.57 -17.02
N MET A 776 -2.39 0.74 -17.23
CA MET A 776 -3.18 1.70 -16.48
C MET A 776 -3.64 2.87 -17.32
N THR A 777 -4.69 3.54 -16.87
CA THR A 777 -5.16 4.82 -17.42
C THR A 777 -5.13 5.90 -16.34
N ILE A 778 -4.47 7.02 -16.63
CA ILE A 778 -4.47 8.23 -15.79
C ILE A 778 -5.44 9.21 -16.40
N VAL A 779 -6.55 9.45 -15.71
CA VAL A 779 -7.58 10.39 -16.12
C VAL A 779 -7.26 11.75 -15.52
N MET A 780 -7.04 12.73 -16.39
CA MET A 780 -6.63 14.10 -16.07
C MET A 780 -7.79 15.09 -16.28
N PRO A 781 -7.85 16.18 -15.48
CA PRO A 781 -8.93 17.15 -15.54
C PRO A 781 -8.74 18.13 -16.71
N GLY A 782 -9.22 17.76 -17.91
CA GLY A 782 -9.08 18.58 -19.11
C GLY A 782 -9.91 19.87 -19.14
N TRP A 783 -10.92 20.00 -18.26
CA TRP A 783 -11.79 21.19 -18.17
C TRP A 783 -11.28 22.25 -17.20
N LYS A 784 -10.31 21.92 -16.33
CA LYS A 784 -9.84 22.82 -15.27
C LYS A 784 -8.78 23.77 -15.82
N GLU A 785 -8.86 25.04 -15.47
CA GLU A 785 -7.78 25.99 -15.75
C GLU A 785 -6.51 25.59 -15.00
N PRO A 786 -5.32 25.77 -15.60
CA PRO A 786 -5.05 26.33 -16.93
C PRO A 786 -5.03 25.27 -18.05
N TYR A 787 -5.27 24.00 -17.73
CA TYR A 787 -5.21 22.90 -18.69
C TYR A 787 -6.28 23.02 -19.77
N CYS A 788 -7.43 23.63 -19.52
CA CYS A 788 -8.47 23.82 -20.54
C CYS A 788 -8.05 24.74 -21.70
N SER A 789 -7.06 25.61 -21.52
CA SER A 789 -6.64 26.62 -22.51
C SER A 789 -5.17 26.46 -22.95
N ASN A 790 -4.29 25.96 -22.09
CA ASN A 790 -2.84 25.89 -22.34
C ASN A 790 -2.36 24.48 -22.75
N MET A 791 -2.06 24.31 -24.04
CA MET A 791 -1.56 23.03 -24.58
C MET A 791 -0.13 22.70 -24.15
N GLU A 792 0.75 23.69 -24.01
CA GLU A 792 2.13 23.43 -23.60
C GLU A 792 2.19 22.93 -22.15
N LEU A 793 1.32 23.45 -21.29
CA LEU A 793 1.16 22.96 -19.93
C LEU A 793 0.65 21.51 -19.91
N ARG A 794 -0.26 21.11 -20.81
CA ARG A 794 -0.65 19.70 -20.95
C ARG A 794 0.49 18.82 -21.40
N ARG A 795 1.26 19.23 -22.41
CA ARG A 795 2.43 18.46 -22.87
C ARG A 795 3.48 18.32 -21.77
N PHE A 796 3.67 19.37 -20.99
CA PHE A 796 4.51 19.33 -19.80
C PHE A 796 3.97 18.32 -18.78
N ALA A 797 2.68 18.34 -18.49
CA ALA A 797 2.04 17.39 -17.60
C ALA A 797 2.14 15.95 -18.12
N ASP A 798 1.92 15.72 -19.41
CA ASP A 798 2.07 14.42 -20.05
C ASP A 798 3.48 13.86 -19.87
N ARG A 799 4.52 14.65 -20.21
CA ARG A 799 5.92 14.26 -20.00
C ARG A 799 6.25 14.02 -18.53
N THR A 800 5.69 14.82 -17.62
CA THR A 800 5.89 14.65 -16.18
C THR A 800 5.30 13.33 -15.73
N ILE A 801 4.07 13.02 -16.12
CA ILE A 801 3.40 11.76 -15.80
C ILE A 801 4.18 10.57 -16.37
N GLU A 802 4.57 10.62 -17.64
CA GLU A 802 5.39 9.60 -18.30
C GLU A 802 6.71 9.36 -17.57
N GLY A 803 7.39 10.43 -17.15
CA GLY A 803 8.64 10.33 -16.39
C GLY A 803 8.49 9.80 -14.96
N GLN A 804 7.29 9.85 -14.38
CA GLN A 804 7.03 9.32 -13.03
C GLN A 804 6.46 7.89 -13.04
N LEU A 805 5.97 7.41 -14.19
CA LEU A 805 5.42 6.06 -14.31
C LEU A 805 6.53 5.00 -14.23
N PRO A 806 6.31 3.88 -13.50
CA PRO A 806 7.24 2.77 -13.52
C PRO A 806 7.44 2.22 -14.93
N SER A 807 8.70 1.94 -15.30
CA SER A 807 9.10 1.56 -16.67
C SER A 807 8.44 0.29 -17.22
N HIS A 808 8.02 -0.62 -16.34
CA HIS A 808 7.33 -1.86 -16.71
C HIS A 808 5.82 -1.67 -16.92
N LEU A 809 5.27 -0.49 -16.60
CA LEU A 809 3.84 -0.18 -16.73
C LEU A 809 3.57 0.64 -17.99
N ILE A 810 2.55 0.25 -18.73
CA ILE A 810 2.03 1.00 -19.87
C ILE A 810 0.91 1.91 -19.34
N GLY A 811 1.23 3.18 -19.15
CA GLY A 811 0.26 4.20 -18.75
C GLY A 811 -0.33 4.94 -19.96
N LYS A 812 -1.65 5.11 -19.98
CA LYS A 812 -2.33 5.99 -20.92
C LYS A 812 -2.88 7.22 -20.23
N ILE A 813 -2.61 8.40 -20.77
CA ILE A 813 -3.11 9.67 -20.23
C ILE A 813 -4.37 10.09 -20.97
N CYS A 814 -5.43 10.40 -20.23
CA CYS A 814 -6.72 10.81 -20.76
C CYS A 814 -7.19 12.15 -20.17
N TRP A 815 -7.15 13.22 -20.96
CA TRP A 815 -7.65 14.55 -20.60
C TRP A 815 -9.14 14.67 -20.88
N ILE A 816 -9.98 14.44 -19.88
CA ILE A 816 -11.42 14.36 -20.09
C ILE A 816 -12.13 15.67 -19.74
N SER A 817 -13.37 15.84 -20.20
CA SER A 817 -14.24 16.96 -19.82
C SER A 817 -14.99 16.68 -18.52
N ASN A 818 -15.42 17.74 -17.84
CA ASN A 818 -16.46 17.68 -16.81
C ASN A 818 -17.50 18.79 -16.99
N ILE A 819 -17.75 19.18 -18.25
CA ILE A 819 -18.71 20.25 -18.55
C ILE A 819 -20.10 19.83 -18.07
N GLY A 820 -20.70 20.68 -17.23
CA GLY A 820 -22.10 20.55 -16.82
C GLY A 820 -23.06 20.94 -17.93
N TYR A 821 -24.30 20.50 -17.84
CA TYR A 821 -25.34 20.85 -18.81
C TYR A 821 -25.83 22.31 -18.58
N GLY A 822 -25.50 23.25 -19.47
CA GLY A 822 -25.70 24.71 -19.29
C GLY A 822 -26.64 25.42 -20.30
N GLU A 823 -27.00 26.69 -20.01
CA GLU A 823 -28.05 27.50 -20.68
C GLU A 823 -27.74 27.94 -22.14
N ASP A 824 -26.49 27.91 -22.60
CA ASP A 824 -26.05 28.47 -23.90
C ASP A 824 -25.99 27.48 -25.09
N ILE A 825 -26.60 26.30 -24.97
CA ILE A 825 -26.65 25.34 -26.08
C ILE A 825 -27.69 25.85 -27.09
N SER A 826 -27.24 26.32 -28.26
CA SER A 826 -28.11 26.73 -29.36
C SER A 826 -28.89 25.52 -29.86
N ASP A 827 -30.10 25.34 -29.34
CA ASP A 827 -30.81 24.09 -29.47
C ASP A 827 -31.69 24.06 -30.72
N GLY A 828 -31.47 23.09 -31.61
CA GLY A 828 -32.38 22.82 -32.73
C GLY A 828 -33.81 22.49 -32.27
N LEU A 829 -33.99 22.20 -30.97
CA LEU A 829 -35.31 22.06 -30.34
C LEU A 829 -36.12 23.36 -30.33
N ILE A 830 -35.50 24.54 -30.17
CA ILE A 830 -36.20 25.83 -30.17
C ILE A 830 -36.89 26.07 -31.51
N ASP A 831 -36.20 25.75 -32.62
CA ASP A 831 -36.78 25.87 -33.96
C ASP A 831 -37.95 24.91 -34.16
N LYS A 832 -37.80 23.65 -33.73
CA LYS A 832 -38.88 22.65 -33.82
C LYS A 832 -40.11 23.06 -33.01
N LEU A 833 -39.91 23.53 -31.76
CA LEU A 833 -40.99 24.04 -30.91
C LEU A 833 -41.63 25.30 -31.51
N PHE A 834 -40.83 26.18 -32.12
CA PHE A 834 -41.34 27.36 -32.83
C PHE A 834 -42.28 26.96 -33.97
N PHE A 835 -41.87 26.03 -34.84
CA PHE A 835 -42.72 25.57 -35.95
C PHE A 835 -44.01 24.90 -35.44
N LEU A 836 -43.93 24.07 -34.39
CA LEU A 836 -45.10 23.45 -33.78
C LEU A 836 -46.10 24.51 -33.26
N LEU A 837 -45.61 25.48 -32.48
CA LEU A 837 -46.45 26.56 -31.94
C LEU A 837 -47.04 27.43 -33.06
N ARG A 838 -46.32 27.62 -34.17
CA ARG A 838 -46.80 28.38 -35.33
C ARG A 838 -47.93 27.69 -36.09
N GLU A 839 -47.81 26.39 -36.31
CA GLU A 839 -48.75 25.66 -37.14
C GLU A 839 -50.00 25.25 -36.33
N LYS A 840 -49.79 24.71 -35.14
CA LYS A 840 -50.83 24.07 -34.32
C LYS A 840 -51.27 24.90 -33.11
N GLY A 841 -50.48 25.88 -32.67
CA GLY A 841 -50.86 26.77 -31.56
C GLY A 841 -52.02 27.71 -31.92
N ARG A 842 -52.88 27.97 -30.94
CA ARG A 842 -54.03 28.88 -31.03
C ARG A 842 -54.08 29.81 -29.83
N ASN A 843 -54.24 31.11 -30.08
CA ASN A 843 -54.41 32.12 -29.03
C ASN A 843 -55.87 32.12 -28.52
N ALA A 844 -56.20 32.94 -27.51
CA ALA A 844 -57.55 33.03 -26.92
C ALA A 844 -58.69 33.31 -27.94
N GLY A 845 -58.36 33.93 -29.08
CA GLY A 845 -59.31 34.17 -30.19
C GLY A 845 -59.28 33.13 -31.31
N GLY A 846 -58.64 31.97 -31.12
CA GLY A 846 -58.59 30.90 -32.13
C GLY A 846 -57.65 31.16 -33.33
N ALA A 847 -56.90 32.27 -33.34
CA ALA A 847 -55.92 32.59 -34.39
C ALA A 847 -54.53 31.98 -34.09
N LYS A 848 -53.72 31.79 -35.14
CA LYS A 848 -52.31 31.35 -35.02
C LYS A 848 -51.47 32.43 -34.31
N PRO A 849 -50.54 32.08 -33.41
CA PRO A 849 -49.62 33.03 -32.79
C PRO A 849 -48.68 33.68 -33.82
N SER A 850 -48.28 34.93 -33.59
CA SER A 850 -47.31 35.65 -34.43
C SER A 850 -45.88 35.07 -34.33
N ALA A 851 -44.97 35.51 -35.21
CA ALA A 851 -43.57 35.00 -35.25
C ALA A 851 -42.88 35.18 -33.92
N LYS A 852 -42.99 36.40 -33.44
CA LYS A 852 -42.41 36.84 -32.19
C LYS A 852 -43.04 36.10 -31.01
N GLN A 853 -44.35 35.84 -31.05
CA GLN A 853 -45.05 35.11 -29.99
C GLN A 853 -44.67 33.62 -29.95
N ALA A 854 -44.67 32.93 -31.09
CA ALA A 854 -44.30 31.52 -31.13
C ALA A 854 -42.82 31.31 -30.77
N ARG A 855 -41.93 32.22 -31.19
CA ARG A 855 -40.49 32.14 -30.87
C ARG A 855 -40.26 32.32 -29.37
N LYS A 856 -40.87 33.36 -28.78
CA LYS A 856 -40.82 33.60 -27.34
C LYS A 856 -41.42 32.43 -26.53
N GLY A 857 -42.50 31.82 -27.03
CA GLY A 857 -43.09 30.63 -26.43
C GLY A 857 -42.15 29.43 -26.45
N ALA A 858 -41.52 29.16 -27.59
CA ALA A 858 -40.54 28.09 -27.74
C ALA A 858 -39.34 28.27 -26.80
N GLU A 859 -38.79 29.49 -26.71
CA GLU A 859 -37.67 29.83 -25.82
C GLU A 859 -38.04 29.66 -24.34
N ASN A 860 -39.24 30.09 -23.93
CA ASN A 860 -39.69 29.94 -22.54
C ASN A 860 -39.91 28.49 -22.14
N ILE A 861 -40.55 27.70 -23.01
CA ILE A 861 -40.80 26.26 -22.78
C ILE A 861 -39.47 25.50 -22.71
N HIS A 862 -38.58 25.76 -23.66
CA HIS A 862 -37.24 25.18 -23.70
C HIS A 862 -36.46 25.52 -22.44
N ARG A 863 -36.37 26.80 -22.06
CA ARG A 863 -35.63 27.24 -20.85
C ARG A 863 -36.18 26.61 -19.56
N ALA A 864 -37.50 26.53 -19.42
CA ALA A 864 -38.12 25.90 -18.25
C ALA A 864 -37.79 24.40 -18.19
N ALA A 865 -37.89 23.70 -19.33
CA ALA A 865 -37.56 22.29 -19.42
C ALA A 865 -36.07 22.03 -19.18
N GLN A 866 -35.20 22.88 -19.73
CA GLN A 866 -33.75 22.84 -19.59
C GLN A 866 -33.32 22.98 -18.14
N ARG A 867 -33.92 23.89 -17.36
CA ARG A 867 -33.60 24.05 -15.92
C ARG A 867 -33.93 22.82 -15.10
N HIS A 868 -35.11 22.22 -15.34
CA HIS A 868 -35.49 21.00 -14.63
C HIS A 868 -34.65 19.80 -15.05
N PHE A 869 -34.33 19.70 -16.34
CA PHE A 869 -33.42 18.69 -16.85
C PHE A 869 -32.00 18.87 -16.31
N ALA A 870 -31.46 20.09 -16.29
CA ALA A 870 -30.14 20.41 -15.72
C ALA A 870 -30.05 19.99 -14.25
N ALA A 871 -31.02 20.37 -13.41
CA ALA A 871 -31.04 19.97 -12.00
C ALA A 871 -31.25 18.46 -11.80
N TRP A 872 -31.97 17.80 -12.71
CA TRP A 872 -32.16 16.35 -12.69
C TRP A 872 -30.87 15.60 -13.09
N VAL A 873 -30.16 16.11 -14.09
CA VAL A 873 -28.84 15.63 -14.49
C VAL A 873 -27.79 16.00 -13.44
N GLU A 874 -27.80 17.15 -12.80
CA GLU A 874 -26.84 17.47 -11.74
C GLU A 874 -26.95 16.52 -10.53
N ASN A 875 -28.16 16.08 -10.20
CA ASN A 875 -28.42 14.99 -9.25
C ASN A 875 -28.08 13.57 -9.80
N LEU A 876 -27.18 13.49 -10.78
CA LEU A 876 -26.73 12.35 -11.61
C LEU A 876 -26.26 11.12 -10.85
N ALA A 877 -26.22 11.18 -9.52
CA ALA A 877 -25.93 10.09 -8.62
C ALA A 877 -26.69 8.77 -8.91
N THR A 878 -27.74 8.81 -9.73
CA THR A 878 -28.66 7.70 -10.00
C THR A 878 -28.75 7.24 -11.47
N LEU A 879 -28.02 7.82 -12.43
CA LEU A 879 -28.06 7.32 -13.81
C LEU A 879 -27.16 6.09 -13.96
N SER A 880 -27.72 4.95 -13.53
CA SER A 880 -27.37 3.63 -14.05
C SER A 880 -27.34 3.68 -15.56
N VAL A 881 -26.31 3.11 -16.18
CA VAL A 881 -26.06 3.02 -17.64
C VAL A 881 -27.24 2.54 -18.53
N LEU A 882 -28.39 2.14 -17.97
CA LEU A 882 -29.56 1.58 -18.66
C LEU A 882 -30.47 2.61 -19.37
N PRO A 883 -30.60 2.59 -20.71
CA PRO A 883 -31.41 3.54 -21.49
C PRO A 883 -32.90 3.62 -21.10
N ALA A 884 -33.54 2.47 -20.83
CA ALA A 884 -35.00 2.39 -20.61
C ALA A 884 -35.48 3.12 -19.34
N LYS A 885 -34.69 3.11 -18.26
CA LYS A 885 -35.05 3.79 -17.01
C LYS A 885 -34.86 5.30 -17.11
N ARG A 886 -33.84 5.77 -17.86
CA ARG A 886 -33.65 7.22 -18.12
C ARG A 886 -34.90 7.80 -18.75
N LEU A 887 -35.44 7.10 -19.75
CA LEU A 887 -36.68 7.47 -20.43
C LEU A 887 -37.87 7.54 -19.46
N GLN A 888 -38.04 6.56 -18.57
CA GLN A 888 -39.15 6.54 -17.61
C GLN A 888 -39.04 7.67 -16.58
N THR A 889 -37.86 7.93 -16.04
CA THR A 889 -37.63 9.01 -15.07
C THR A 889 -37.71 10.39 -15.71
N LEU A 890 -37.24 10.53 -16.95
CA LEU A 890 -37.35 11.76 -17.72
C LEU A 890 -38.80 12.06 -18.10
N ARG A 891 -39.58 11.06 -18.52
CA ARG A 891 -41.03 11.16 -18.71
C ARG A 891 -41.72 11.66 -17.44
N LYS A 892 -41.38 11.08 -16.28
CA LYS A 892 -41.91 11.49 -14.99
C LYS A 892 -41.50 12.91 -14.60
N LEU A 893 -40.26 13.31 -14.88
CA LEU A 893 -39.76 14.66 -14.63
C LEU A 893 -40.55 15.69 -15.45
N ILE A 894 -40.65 15.47 -16.76
CA ILE A 894 -41.35 16.35 -17.69
C ILE A 894 -42.83 16.42 -17.34
N SER A 895 -43.48 15.28 -17.07
CA SER A 895 -44.90 15.27 -16.72
C SER A 895 -45.20 15.91 -15.37
N LEU A 896 -44.30 15.88 -14.39
CA LEU A 896 -44.51 16.50 -13.06
C LEU A 896 -44.11 17.97 -13.00
N LYS A 897 -43.09 18.38 -13.75
CA LYS A 897 -42.52 19.74 -13.67
C LYS A 897 -43.02 20.66 -14.78
N LEU A 898 -43.58 20.12 -15.86
CA LEU A 898 -44.16 20.86 -16.98
C LEU A 898 -45.64 20.50 -17.18
N VAL A 899 -46.38 20.32 -16.08
CA VAL A 899 -47.82 19.94 -16.06
C VAL A 899 -48.66 20.99 -16.78
N ASP A 900 -48.44 22.27 -16.49
CA ASP A 900 -49.19 23.38 -17.07
C ASP A 900 -48.27 24.28 -17.90
N ILE A 901 -48.11 23.94 -19.18
CA ILE A 901 -47.34 24.73 -20.14
C ILE A 901 -47.96 26.14 -20.31
N GLY A 902 -49.26 26.28 -20.06
CA GLY A 902 -49.98 27.55 -20.11
C GLY A 902 -49.51 28.55 -19.06
N VAL A 903 -49.03 28.09 -17.90
CA VAL A 903 -48.38 28.93 -16.88
C VAL A 903 -47.00 29.41 -17.34
N ILE A 904 -46.26 28.57 -18.07
CA ILE A 904 -44.92 28.88 -18.59
C ILE A 904 -44.98 29.90 -19.73
N TYR A 905 -45.97 29.74 -20.63
CA TYR A 905 -46.23 30.69 -21.70
C TYR A 905 -47.73 30.83 -22.00
N PRO A 906 -48.40 31.89 -21.54
CA PRO A 906 -49.86 32.06 -21.66
C PRO A 906 -50.32 32.52 -23.06
N GLY A 907 -49.39 32.76 -23.99
CA GLY A 907 -49.68 33.29 -25.32
C GLY A 907 -50.37 32.31 -26.27
N VAL A 908 -50.39 31.02 -25.93
CA VAL A 908 -51.17 29.97 -26.59
C VAL A 908 -52.14 29.38 -25.56
N LYS A 909 -53.31 28.91 -26.00
CA LYS A 909 -54.38 28.44 -25.11
C LYS A 909 -54.81 27.00 -25.35
N ASN A 910 -54.58 26.42 -26.53
CA ASN A 910 -54.92 25.03 -26.83
C ASN A 910 -53.84 24.02 -26.42
N TYR A 911 -53.19 24.22 -25.27
CA TYR A 911 -52.16 23.29 -24.79
C TYR A 911 -52.69 21.89 -24.46
N ASP A 912 -53.99 21.73 -24.22
CA ASP A 912 -54.62 20.42 -24.06
C ASP A 912 -54.52 19.57 -25.34
N GLU A 913 -54.42 20.20 -26.52
CA GLU A 913 -54.26 19.53 -27.81
C GLU A 913 -52.79 19.32 -28.21
N ILE A 914 -51.94 20.34 -28.01
CA ILE A 914 -50.54 20.33 -28.49
C ILE A 914 -49.51 19.94 -27.40
N GLY A 915 -49.91 19.93 -26.13
CA GLY A 915 -49.06 19.64 -24.98
C GLY A 915 -48.39 18.26 -25.02
N PRO A 916 -49.10 17.17 -25.36
CA PRO A 916 -48.48 15.84 -25.49
C PRO A 916 -47.37 15.79 -26.54
N GLU A 917 -47.54 16.50 -27.67
CA GLU A 917 -46.54 16.60 -28.74
C GLU A 917 -45.31 17.40 -28.26
N ILE A 918 -45.53 18.50 -27.52
CA ILE A 918 -44.44 19.26 -26.86
C ILE A 918 -43.67 18.37 -25.88
N HIS A 919 -44.37 17.62 -25.02
CA HIS A 919 -43.72 16.70 -24.08
C HIS A 919 -42.90 15.62 -24.79
N SER A 920 -43.43 15.02 -25.86
CA SER A 920 -42.69 14.03 -26.67
C SER A 920 -41.41 14.64 -27.26
N MET A 921 -41.51 15.82 -27.86
CA MET A 921 -40.35 16.52 -28.44
C MET A 921 -39.29 16.86 -27.40
N LEU A 922 -39.69 17.27 -26.20
CA LEU A 922 -38.78 17.50 -25.07
C LEU A 922 -38.10 16.20 -24.63
N ILE A 923 -38.86 15.10 -24.49
CA ILE A 923 -38.32 13.79 -24.11
C ILE A 923 -37.30 13.31 -25.15
N ASP A 924 -37.66 13.31 -26.43
CA ASP A 924 -36.81 12.81 -27.51
C ASP A 924 -35.51 13.62 -27.63
N HIS A 925 -35.64 14.94 -27.51
CA HIS A 925 -34.49 15.83 -27.50
C HIS A 925 -33.56 15.54 -26.31
N PHE A 926 -34.08 15.54 -25.07
CA PHE A 926 -33.25 15.31 -23.88
C PHE A 926 -32.69 13.89 -23.83
N MET A 927 -33.37 12.88 -24.39
CA MET A 927 -32.82 11.53 -24.57
C MET A 927 -31.61 11.55 -25.51
N THR A 928 -31.72 12.26 -26.64
CA THR A 928 -30.59 12.45 -27.58
C THR A 928 -29.42 13.14 -26.89
N VAL A 929 -29.69 14.17 -26.07
CA VAL A 929 -28.67 14.87 -25.26
C VAL A 929 -27.98 13.94 -24.26
N LEU A 930 -28.74 13.04 -23.60
CA LEU A 930 -28.19 12.03 -22.69
C LEU A 930 -27.31 11.01 -23.42
N ASP A 931 -27.69 10.62 -24.64
CA ASP A 931 -26.95 9.61 -25.42
C ASP A 931 -25.60 10.11 -25.93
N ASN A 932 -25.47 11.43 -26.14
CA ASN A 932 -24.17 12.08 -26.41
C ASN A 932 -23.18 11.95 -25.23
N ASN A 933 -23.67 11.69 -24.00
CA ASN A 933 -22.92 11.21 -22.83
C ASN A 933 -21.65 12.00 -22.40
N ASN A 934 -21.47 13.24 -22.87
CA ASN A 934 -20.30 14.09 -22.59
C ASN A 934 -20.43 14.94 -21.31
N TRP A 935 -21.60 14.94 -20.69
CA TRP A 935 -21.92 15.76 -19.51
C TRP A 935 -21.43 15.09 -18.24
N TYR A 936 -20.79 15.88 -17.37
CA TYR A 936 -20.25 15.42 -16.08
C TYR A 936 -19.42 14.13 -16.19
N LEU A 937 -18.67 13.97 -17.30
CA LEU A 937 -18.04 12.70 -17.68
C LEU A 937 -17.03 12.24 -16.63
N HIS A 938 -16.25 13.18 -16.09
CA HIS A 938 -15.29 12.89 -15.02
C HIS A 938 -15.96 12.46 -13.72
N ASP A 939 -16.92 13.24 -13.21
CA ASP A 939 -17.61 12.92 -11.96
C ASP A 939 -18.32 11.56 -12.03
N ARG A 940 -18.94 11.27 -13.18
CA ARG A 940 -19.59 9.98 -13.42
C ARG A 940 -18.60 8.83 -13.45
N PHE A 941 -17.46 9.00 -14.11
CA PHE A 941 -16.41 7.98 -14.13
C PHE A 941 -15.82 7.77 -12.74
N ALA A 942 -15.49 8.84 -12.00
CA ALA A 942 -15.00 8.78 -10.63
C ALA A 942 -15.97 7.99 -9.73
N LYS A 943 -17.27 8.27 -9.86
CA LYS A 943 -18.32 7.58 -9.09
C LYS A 943 -18.44 6.11 -9.47
N ALA A 944 -18.45 5.78 -10.77
CA ALA A 944 -18.54 4.40 -11.24
C ALA A 944 -17.31 3.58 -10.82
N TRP A 945 -16.12 4.17 -10.94
CA TRP A 945 -14.87 3.58 -10.49
C TRP A 945 -14.89 3.28 -8.99
N LYS A 946 -15.29 4.26 -8.16
CA LYS A 946 -15.46 4.07 -6.71
C LYS A 946 -16.45 2.94 -6.39
N ALA A 947 -17.63 2.95 -7.01
CA ALA A 947 -18.66 1.94 -6.79
C ALA A 947 -18.21 0.53 -7.20
N TRP A 948 -17.40 0.42 -8.27
CA TRP A 948 -16.79 -0.84 -8.68
C TRP A 948 -15.78 -1.34 -7.65
N LEU A 949 -14.86 -0.48 -7.19
CA LEU A 949 -13.87 -0.84 -6.18
C LEU A 949 -14.53 -1.35 -4.88
N GLU A 950 -15.58 -0.66 -4.40
CA GLU A 950 -16.35 -1.09 -3.22
C GLU A 950 -17.01 -2.46 -3.41
N ALA A 951 -17.59 -2.70 -4.60
CA ALA A 951 -18.24 -3.97 -4.90
C ALA A 951 -17.25 -5.11 -5.10
N ARG A 952 -16.06 -4.82 -5.66
CA ARG A 952 -14.99 -5.77 -5.92
C ARG A 952 -14.41 -6.36 -4.63
N ASN A 953 -14.40 -5.59 -3.53
CA ASN A 953 -13.91 -6.08 -2.24
C ASN A 953 -14.56 -7.43 -1.84
N GLY A 954 -15.86 -7.60 -2.13
CA GLY A 954 -16.58 -8.85 -1.84
C GLY A 954 -16.31 -10.02 -2.80
N LEU A 955 -15.59 -9.83 -3.91
CA LEU A 955 -15.28 -10.87 -4.91
C LEU A 955 -13.95 -11.57 -4.67
N ASP A 956 -13.02 -10.90 -4.02
CA ASP A 956 -11.66 -11.39 -3.80
C ASP A 956 -11.55 -12.28 -2.54
N ALA A 957 -12.67 -12.60 -1.88
CA ALA A 957 -12.72 -13.69 -0.90
C ALA A 957 -12.27 -15.00 -1.55
N CYS A 958 -11.51 -15.80 -0.81
CA CYS A 958 -10.56 -16.82 -1.25
C CYS A 958 -11.08 -18.02 -2.05
N ASP A 959 -12.20 -17.91 -2.75
CA ASP A 959 -12.91 -19.10 -3.18
C ASP A 959 -13.23 -19.11 -4.67
N GLY A 960 -12.70 -20.13 -5.34
CA GLY A 960 -13.47 -20.84 -6.35
C GLY A 960 -14.57 -21.65 -5.68
N ALA A 961 -15.38 -21.05 -4.80
CA ALA A 961 -16.44 -21.72 -4.02
C ALA A 961 -17.33 -22.52 -4.96
N VAL A 962 -17.70 -21.91 -6.09
CA VAL A 962 -18.50 -22.57 -7.14
C VAL A 962 -17.74 -23.77 -7.71
N THR A 963 -16.46 -23.61 -8.04
CA THR A 963 -15.63 -24.69 -8.58
C THR A 963 -15.45 -25.85 -7.60
N LYS A 964 -15.23 -25.55 -6.33
CA LYS A 964 -15.13 -26.56 -5.26
C LYS A 964 -16.49 -27.24 -5.01
N GLN A 965 -17.58 -26.48 -4.89
CA GLN A 965 -18.94 -27.00 -4.69
C GLN A 965 -19.39 -27.89 -5.87
N VAL A 966 -19.05 -27.51 -7.11
CA VAL A 966 -19.31 -28.35 -8.29
C VAL A 966 -18.41 -29.60 -8.28
N LYS A 967 -17.13 -29.50 -7.90
CA LYS A 967 -16.24 -30.67 -7.74
C LYS A 967 -16.78 -31.64 -6.68
N LEU A 968 -17.27 -31.13 -5.54
CA LEU A 968 -17.92 -31.93 -4.49
C LEU A 968 -19.21 -32.59 -5.00
N TRP A 969 -20.05 -31.84 -5.70
CA TRP A 969 -21.26 -32.39 -6.32
C TRP A 969 -20.95 -33.50 -7.32
N LEU A 970 -19.86 -33.40 -8.08
CA LEU A 970 -19.41 -34.47 -9.00
C LEU A 970 -19.03 -35.76 -8.25
N GLN A 971 -18.58 -35.70 -7.00
CA GLN A 971 -18.25 -36.90 -6.21
C GLN A 971 -19.49 -37.76 -5.89
N GLU A 972 -20.70 -37.19 -5.96
CA GLU A 972 -21.97 -37.94 -5.84
C GLU A 972 -22.31 -38.74 -7.12
N LEU A 973 -21.53 -38.59 -8.20
CA LEU A 973 -21.71 -39.25 -9.49
C LEU A 973 -20.66 -40.38 -9.69
N PRO A 974 -20.88 -41.31 -10.66
CA PRO A 974 -19.93 -42.39 -10.94
C PRO A 974 -18.52 -41.89 -11.24
N ALA A 975 -17.49 -42.66 -10.85
CA ALA A 975 -16.07 -42.27 -10.92
C ALA A 975 -15.60 -41.75 -12.29
N ALA A 976 -16.17 -42.24 -13.39
CA ALA A 976 -15.87 -41.78 -14.76
C ALA A 976 -16.21 -40.29 -15.02
N SER A 977 -17.03 -39.68 -14.16
CA SER A 977 -17.50 -38.29 -14.27
C SER A 977 -16.75 -37.32 -13.33
N GLN A 978 -15.88 -37.81 -12.44
CA GLN A 978 -15.25 -37.06 -11.35
C GLN A 978 -13.94 -36.34 -11.75
N ASN A 979 -13.86 -35.81 -12.98
CA ASN A 979 -12.65 -35.09 -13.43
C ASN A 979 -12.78 -33.56 -13.24
N THR A 980 -11.67 -32.91 -12.89
CA THR A 980 -11.58 -31.44 -12.69
C THR A 980 -11.97 -30.67 -13.96
N GLU A 981 -11.67 -31.23 -15.13
CA GLU A 981 -12.06 -30.68 -16.44
C GLU A 981 -13.58 -30.54 -16.59
N THR A 982 -14.34 -31.52 -16.08
CA THR A 982 -15.80 -31.55 -16.13
C THR A 982 -16.42 -30.45 -15.29
N ALA A 983 -15.92 -30.24 -14.07
CA ALA A 983 -16.36 -29.15 -13.20
C ALA A 983 -16.15 -27.78 -13.87
N ARG A 984 -14.96 -27.59 -14.47
CA ARG A 984 -14.62 -26.37 -15.21
C ARG A 984 -15.56 -26.16 -16.40
N CYS A 985 -15.84 -27.20 -17.17
CA CYS A 985 -16.75 -27.13 -18.31
C CYS A 985 -18.17 -26.69 -17.90
N ILE A 986 -18.73 -27.30 -16.85
CA ILE A 986 -20.07 -26.96 -16.32
C ILE A 986 -20.15 -25.48 -15.93
N ILE A 987 -19.14 -24.97 -15.23
CA ILE A 987 -19.09 -23.59 -14.74
C ILE A 987 -18.90 -22.61 -15.89
N THR A 988 -18.03 -22.93 -16.85
CA THR A 988 -17.81 -22.11 -18.05
C THR A 988 -19.08 -21.99 -18.88
N LEU A 989 -19.78 -23.09 -19.16
CA LEU A 989 -21.03 -23.08 -19.93
C LEU A 989 -22.10 -22.21 -19.27
N PHE A 990 -22.28 -22.36 -17.95
CA PHE A 990 -23.21 -21.51 -17.20
C PHE A 990 -22.77 -20.05 -17.22
N GLY A 991 -21.49 -19.77 -17.00
CA GLY A 991 -20.94 -18.41 -16.97
C GLY A 991 -21.04 -17.70 -18.32
N GLU A 992 -20.85 -18.39 -19.45
CA GLU A 992 -21.05 -17.82 -20.79
C GLU A 992 -22.51 -17.42 -21.02
N ALA A 993 -23.45 -18.29 -20.67
CA ALA A 993 -24.88 -17.98 -20.77
C ALA A 993 -25.29 -16.84 -19.83
N PHE A 994 -24.74 -16.82 -18.61
CA PHE A 994 -24.92 -15.74 -17.65
C PHE A 994 -24.39 -14.42 -18.20
N SER A 995 -23.16 -14.37 -18.72
CA SER A 995 -22.55 -13.18 -19.31
C SER A 995 -23.36 -12.67 -20.49
N LYS A 996 -23.80 -13.56 -21.39
CA LYS A 996 -24.68 -13.22 -22.53
C LYS A 996 -25.99 -12.59 -22.07
N LYS A 997 -26.64 -13.17 -21.06
CA LYS A 997 -27.89 -12.65 -20.49
C LYS A 997 -27.69 -11.29 -19.81
N MET A 998 -26.59 -11.12 -19.07
CA MET A 998 -26.22 -9.84 -18.45
C MET A 998 -25.99 -8.76 -19.51
N ARG A 999 -25.22 -9.07 -20.56
CA ARG A 999 -24.98 -8.18 -21.69
C ARG A 999 -26.29 -7.76 -22.35
N GLN A 1000 -27.17 -8.72 -22.67
CA GLN A 1000 -28.49 -8.45 -23.26
C GLN A 1000 -29.31 -7.49 -22.39
N ASN A 1001 -29.41 -7.76 -21.09
CA ASN A 1001 -30.21 -6.93 -20.18
C ASN A 1001 -29.66 -5.51 -20.02
N ILE A 1002 -28.34 -5.33 -20.09
CA ILE A 1002 -27.71 -4.01 -20.08
C ILE A 1002 -28.10 -3.20 -21.32
N PHE A 1003 -28.06 -3.82 -22.51
CA PHE A 1003 -28.47 -3.18 -23.77
C PHE A 1003 -29.98 -2.91 -23.84
N GLU A 1004 -30.81 -3.83 -23.32
CA GLU A 1004 -32.27 -3.69 -23.27
C GLU A 1004 -32.75 -2.73 -22.16
N GLY A 1005 -31.86 -2.31 -21.26
CA GLY A 1005 -32.18 -1.37 -20.19
C GLY A 1005 -32.95 -1.99 -19.02
N THR A 1006 -33.00 -3.32 -18.91
CA THR A 1006 -33.70 -4.07 -17.87
C THR A 1006 -32.88 -4.09 -16.58
N ARG A 1007 -33.40 -3.46 -15.51
CA ARG A 1007 -32.75 -3.54 -14.19
C ARG A 1007 -33.09 -4.88 -13.54
N PHE A 1008 -32.09 -5.59 -13.05
CA PHE A 1008 -32.32 -6.68 -12.11
C PHE A 1008 -32.83 -6.14 -10.76
N PRO A 1009 -33.89 -6.74 -10.20
CA PRO A 1009 -34.43 -6.36 -8.90
C PRO A 1009 -33.45 -6.67 -7.77
N ARG A 1010 -33.30 -5.73 -6.81
CA ARG A 1010 -32.43 -5.88 -5.63
C ARG A 1010 -32.90 -6.95 -4.61
N TYR A 1011 -33.94 -7.74 -4.92
CA TYR A 1011 -34.63 -8.59 -3.94
C TYR A 1011 -34.71 -10.06 -4.40
N GLY A 1012 -34.35 -10.96 -3.49
CA GLY A 1012 -33.92 -12.34 -3.75
C GLY A 1012 -34.79 -13.21 -4.66
N ASN A 1013 -36.11 -13.21 -4.50
CA ASN A 1013 -36.99 -14.14 -5.25
C ASN A 1013 -36.94 -13.94 -6.77
N ARG A 1014 -36.74 -12.71 -7.24
CA ARG A 1014 -36.64 -12.43 -8.67
C ARG A 1014 -35.25 -12.75 -9.24
N LEU A 1015 -34.18 -12.57 -8.45
CA LEU A 1015 -32.81 -12.95 -8.83
C LEU A 1015 -32.68 -14.48 -8.98
N LYS A 1016 -33.28 -15.23 -8.05
CA LYS A 1016 -33.36 -16.68 -8.12
C LYS A 1016 -34.06 -17.16 -9.39
N LYS A 1017 -35.15 -16.50 -9.80
CA LYS A 1017 -35.90 -16.85 -11.02
C LYS A 1017 -35.02 -16.70 -12.26
N GLU A 1018 -34.30 -15.58 -12.40
CA GLU A 1018 -33.42 -15.32 -13.54
C GLU A 1018 -32.27 -16.35 -13.63
N ILE A 1019 -31.60 -16.65 -12.52
CA ILE A 1019 -30.56 -17.68 -12.48
C ILE A 1019 -31.15 -19.05 -12.86
N THR A 1020 -32.37 -19.35 -12.42
CA THR A 1020 -33.06 -20.60 -12.77
C THR A 1020 -33.40 -20.67 -14.26
N GLU A 1021 -33.82 -19.56 -14.88
CA GLU A 1021 -34.07 -19.48 -16.32
C GLU A 1021 -32.77 -19.67 -17.13
N ILE A 1022 -31.67 -19.02 -16.72
CA ILE A 1022 -30.34 -19.23 -17.33
C ILE A 1022 -29.92 -20.69 -17.19
N PHE A 1023 -30.03 -21.26 -15.99
CA PHE A 1023 -29.67 -22.66 -15.72
C PHE A 1023 -30.48 -23.63 -16.59
N ASN A 1024 -31.80 -23.46 -16.68
CA ASN A 1024 -32.65 -24.33 -17.50
C ASN A 1024 -32.40 -24.17 -19.00
N THR A 1025 -31.91 -23.01 -19.44
CA THR A 1025 -31.52 -22.79 -20.85
C THR A 1025 -30.24 -23.55 -21.19
N VAL A 1026 -29.26 -23.57 -20.28
CA VAL A 1026 -27.99 -24.29 -20.46
C VAL A 1026 -28.15 -25.80 -20.25
N PHE A 1027 -28.97 -26.20 -19.28
CA PHE A 1027 -29.20 -27.60 -18.89
C PHE A 1027 -30.69 -27.97 -18.99
N PRO A 1028 -31.27 -28.04 -20.21
CA PRO A 1028 -32.71 -28.27 -20.39
C PRO A 1028 -33.16 -29.67 -19.97
N ASN A 1029 -32.34 -30.69 -20.25
CA ASN A 1029 -32.65 -32.10 -19.99
C ASN A 1029 -32.05 -32.58 -18.66
N ASN A 1030 -32.29 -33.85 -18.31
CA ASN A 1030 -31.63 -34.55 -17.20
C ASN A 1030 -30.22 -35.05 -17.60
N GLU A 1031 -29.49 -34.20 -18.32
CA GLU A 1031 -28.18 -34.50 -18.87
C GLU A 1031 -27.30 -33.25 -18.76
N ILE A 1032 -26.07 -33.42 -18.28
CA ILE A 1032 -25.07 -32.35 -18.13
C ILE A 1032 -23.79 -32.82 -18.78
N THR A 1033 -23.34 -32.15 -19.84
CA THR A 1033 -22.09 -32.48 -20.55
C THR A 1033 -21.96 -33.97 -20.90
N GLY A 1034 -23.05 -34.63 -21.35
CA GLY A 1034 -23.06 -36.07 -21.65
C GLY A 1034 -23.30 -37.01 -20.46
N ILE A 1035 -23.50 -36.47 -19.26
CA ILE A 1035 -23.71 -37.23 -18.02
C ILE A 1035 -25.21 -37.22 -17.68
N GLY A 1036 -25.85 -38.39 -17.68
CA GLY A 1036 -27.23 -38.53 -17.21
C GLY A 1036 -27.36 -38.33 -15.70
N ILE A 1037 -28.24 -37.43 -15.27
CA ILE A 1037 -28.44 -37.08 -13.86
C ILE A 1037 -29.91 -37.21 -13.44
N GLY A 1038 -30.17 -37.60 -12.20
CA GLY A 1038 -31.52 -37.63 -11.64
C GLY A 1038 -32.05 -36.22 -11.31
N SER A 1039 -33.37 -36.12 -11.08
CA SER A 1039 -34.04 -34.85 -10.73
C SER A 1039 -33.53 -34.23 -9.43
N LYS A 1040 -33.15 -35.06 -8.45
CA LYS A 1040 -32.55 -34.63 -7.17
C LYS A 1040 -31.18 -34.00 -7.39
N GLN A 1041 -30.32 -34.63 -8.20
CA GLN A 1041 -28.98 -34.12 -8.53
C GLN A 1041 -29.05 -32.80 -9.31
N LYS A 1042 -29.97 -32.69 -10.28
CA LYS A 1042 -30.20 -31.44 -11.03
C LYS A 1042 -30.63 -30.29 -10.12
N THR A 1043 -31.52 -30.58 -9.15
CA THR A 1043 -31.96 -29.59 -8.16
C THR A 1043 -30.83 -29.17 -7.23
N GLY A 1044 -29.95 -30.10 -6.85
CA GLY A 1044 -28.73 -29.81 -6.09
C GLY A 1044 -27.79 -28.86 -6.85
N LEU A 1045 -27.50 -29.15 -8.13
CA LEU A 1045 -26.64 -28.27 -8.93
C LEU A 1045 -27.26 -26.86 -9.13
N LEU A 1046 -28.56 -26.77 -9.38
CA LEU A 1046 -29.26 -25.48 -9.47
C LEU A 1046 -29.11 -24.68 -8.16
N SER A 1047 -29.20 -25.32 -6.99
CA SER A 1047 -29.03 -24.64 -5.71
C SER A 1047 -27.63 -24.05 -5.53
N ILE A 1048 -26.58 -24.73 -6.00
CA ILE A 1048 -25.18 -24.23 -6.00
C ILE A 1048 -25.07 -22.94 -6.82
N PHE A 1049 -25.57 -22.94 -8.05
CA PHE A 1049 -25.53 -21.75 -8.93
C PHE A 1049 -26.38 -20.60 -8.40
N VAL A 1050 -27.57 -20.87 -7.85
CA VAL A 1050 -28.41 -19.83 -7.23
C VAL A 1050 -27.69 -19.19 -6.05
N GLN A 1051 -27.15 -20.00 -5.13
CA GLN A 1051 -26.44 -19.47 -3.95
C GLN A 1051 -25.21 -18.67 -4.36
N SER A 1052 -24.49 -19.13 -5.37
CA SER A 1052 -23.23 -18.52 -5.82
C SER A 1052 -23.42 -17.24 -6.63
N TYR A 1053 -24.37 -17.20 -7.57
CA TYR A 1053 -24.51 -16.07 -8.51
C TYR A 1053 -25.54 -15.01 -8.08
N GLN A 1054 -26.42 -15.32 -7.13
CA GLN A 1054 -27.48 -14.38 -6.72
C GLN A 1054 -26.92 -13.05 -6.17
N GLY A 1055 -25.80 -13.10 -5.43
CA GLY A 1055 -25.11 -11.91 -4.93
C GLY A 1055 -24.24 -11.20 -5.97
N LEU A 1056 -23.87 -11.87 -7.06
CA LEU A 1056 -22.91 -11.39 -8.05
C LEU A 1056 -23.53 -10.48 -9.12
N ILE A 1057 -24.85 -10.49 -9.27
CA ILE A 1057 -25.56 -9.71 -10.31
C ILE A 1057 -25.32 -8.20 -10.14
N ASP A 1058 -25.46 -7.64 -8.93
CA ASP A 1058 -25.23 -6.20 -8.68
C ASP A 1058 -23.76 -5.82 -8.92
N ILE A 1059 -22.84 -6.73 -8.60
CA ILE A 1059 -21.40 -6.54 -8.78
C ILE A 1059 -21.05 -6.53 -10.28
N CYS A 1060 -21.53 -7.51 -11.05
CA CYS A 1060 -21.37 -7.58 -12.50
C CYS A 1060 -21.92 -6.33 -13.21
N MET A 1061 -23.07 -5.83 -12.76
CA MET A 1061 -23.65 -4.60 -13.32
C MET A 1061 -22.77 -3.36 -13.10
N LYS A 1062 -22.19 -3.21 -11.90
CA LYS A 1062 -21.23 -2.12 -11.60
C LYS A 1062 -19.95 -2.26 -12.44
N HIS A 1063 -19.49 -3.50 -12.67
CA HIS A 1063 -18.35 -3.78 -13.53
C HIS A 1063 -18.60 -3.33 -14.97
N TRP A 1064 -19.73 -3.74 -15.55
CA TRP A 1064 -20.14 -3.30 -16.88
C TRP A 1064 -20.28 -1.78 -16.98
N GLU A 1065 -20.85 -1.14 -15.96
CA GLU A 1065 -21.01 0.31 -15.92
C GLU A 1065 -19.67 1.05 -16.02
N VAL A 1066 -18.67 0.66 -15.22
CA VAL A 1066 -17.35 1.29 -15.29
C VAL A 1066 -16.65 1.02 -16.63
N LEU A 1067 -16.75 -0.20 -17.18
CA LEU A 1067 -16.17 -0.54 -18.48
C LEU A 1067 -16.82 0.24 -19.64
N LEU A 1068 -18.14 0.43 -19.60
CA LEU A 1068 -18.89 1.17 -20.62
C LEU A 1068 -18.57 2.68 -20.59
N ILE A 1069 -18.37 3.26 -19.41
CA ILE A 1069 -17.93 4.66 -19.29
C ILE A 1069 -16.47 4.78 -19.72
N LEU A 1070 -15.60 3.85 -19.28
CA LEU A 1070 -14.18 3.81 -19.66
C LEU A 1070 -14.02 3.79 -21.19
N ARG A 1071 -14.77 2.95 -21.90
CA ARG A 1071 -14.76 2.88 -23.38
C ARG A 1071 -15.12 4.21 -24.06
N LYS A 1072 -15.90 5.07 -23.39
CA LYS A 1072 -16.36 6.36 -23.92
C LYS A 1072 -15.46 7.54 -23.54
N LEU A 1073 -14.46 7.33 -22.68
CA LEU A 1073 -13.50 8.40 -22.36
C LEU A 1073 -12.73 8.80 -23.61
N HIS A 1074 -12.66 10.09 -23.87
CA HIS A 1074 -11.95 10.67 -25.00
C HIS A 1074 -11.23 11.94 -24.54
N ASN A 1075 -10.08 12.24 -25.16
CA ASN A 1075 -9.37 13.48 -24.89
C ASN A 1075 -10.14 14.64 -25.49
N ILE A 1076 -10.44 15.62 -24.65
CA ILE A 1076 -10.81 16.95 -25.10
C ILE A 1076 -9.56 17.78 -25.36
N TYR A 1077 -9.62 18.73 -26.30
CA TYR A 1077 -8.53 19.68 -26.55
C TYR A 1077 -9.04 21.11 -26.36
N PRO A 1078 -8.16 22.07 -26.00
CA PRO A 1078 -8.50 23.49 -25.97
C PRO A 1078 -9.13 23.97 -27.28
N VAL A 1079 -10.08 24.89 -27.19
CA VAL A 1079 -10.73 25.49 -28.36
C VAL A 1079 -9.68 26.29 -29.15
N ALA A 1080 -9.50 25.95 -30.42
CA ALA A 1080 -8.60 26.68 -31.32
C ALA A 1080 -9.41 27.69 -32.14
N THR A 1081 -8.99 28.96 -32.15
CA THR A 1081 -9.52 29.99 -33.06
C THR A 1081 -8.95 29.77 -34.46
N LEU A 1082 -9.83 29.63 -35.45
CA LEU A 1082 -9.44 29.82 -36.86
C LEU A 1082 -9.05 31.30 -37.02
N HIS A 1083 -7.78 31.57 -37.25
CA HIS A 1083 -7.35 32.87 -37.74
C HIS A 1083 -7.49 32.90 -39.26
N ASP A 1084 -8.11 33.94 -39.79
CA ASP A 1084 -8.16 34.21 -41.23
C ASP A 1084 -6.74 34.19 -41.83
N CYS A 1085 -6.63 33.62 -43.03
CA CYS A 1085 -5.39 33.20 -43.71
C CYS A 1085 -4.37 34.31 -44.03
N ASP A 1086 -4.54 35.54 -43.55
CA ASP A 1086 -3.69 36.69 -43.89
C ASP A 1086 -2.55 36.96 -42.90
N GLN A 1087 -2.47 36.23 -41.78
CA GLN A 1087 -1.33 36.32 -40.86
C GLN A 1087 -0.48 35.05 -40.90
N LYS A 1088 0.62 35.10 -41.66
CA LYS A 1088 1.65 34.06 -41.69
C LYS A 1088 2.37 33.99 -40.33
N GLY A 1089 1.95 33.04 -39.49
CA GLY A 1089 2.72 32.63 -38.32
C GLY A 1089 1.91 32.09 -37.15
N ALA A 1090 1.09 31.05 -37.34
CA ALA A 1090 0.37 30.41 -36.23
C ALA A 1090 1.03 29.08 -35.83
N LYS A 1091 1.46 28.99 -34.54
CA LYS A 1091 2.09 27.83 -33.88
C LYS A 1091 1.11 26.72 -33.45
N ASN A 1092 -0.17 26.78 -33.81
CA ASN A 1092 -1.19 25.88 -33.22
C ASN A 1092 -2.14 25.31 -34.28
N PRO A 1093 -1.87 24.12 -34.84
CA PRO A 1093 -2.79 23.48 -35.78
C PRO A 1093 -4.05 23.01 -35.04
N VAL A 1094 -5.22 23.33 -35.60
CA VAL A 1094 -6.53 22.84 -35.16
C VAL A 1094 -6.55 21.31 -35.27
N ARG A 1095 -6.68 20.60 -34.13
CA ARG A 1095 -6.96 19.15 -34.11
C ARG A 1095 -8.42 18.94 -33.75
N LEU A 1096 -9.24 18.57 -34.75
CA LEU A 1096 -10.64 18.18 -34.55
C LEU A 1096 -10.69 16.86 -33.76
N ASN A 1097 -11.46 16.83 -32.66
CA ASN A 1097 -11.90 15.68 -31.86
C ASN A 1097 -11.40 14.29 -32.33
N SER A 1098 -10.12 14.01 -32.12
CA SER A 1098 -9.58 12.67 -32.33
C SER A 1098 -9.19 12.08 -30.98
N THR A 1099 -9.92 11.08 -30.51
CA THR A 1099 -9.35 10.03 -29.66
C THR A 1099 -10.13 8.75 -29.81
N ALA A 1100 -9.39 7.66 -30.03
CA ALA A 1100 -9.79 6.34 -29.59
C ALA A 1100 -8.83 5.93 -28.46
N LEU A 1101 -9.35 5.67 -27.26
CA LEU A 1101 -8.96 4.43 -26.56
C LEU A 1101 -9.16 3.33 -27.59
N GLY A 1102 -8.12 2.56 -27.91
CA GLY A 1102 -8.10 1.58 -29.00
C GLY A 1102 -9.30 0.63 -28.97
N ASN A 1103 -10.41 1.11 -29.53
CA ASN A 1103 -11.71 0.53 -29.79
C ASN A 1103 -12.43 1.56 -30.69
N ALA A 1104 -11.79 1.94 -31.81
CA ALA A 1104 -12.52 2.55 -32.91
C ALA A 1104 -13.44 1.46 -33.46
N GLY A 1105 -14.74 1.73 -33.46
CA GLY A 1105 -15.77 0.79 -33.86
C GLY A 1105 -17.09 1.10 -33.18
N THR A 1106 -17.78 2.11 -33.69
CA THR A 1106 -19.24 2.04 -33.78
C THR A 1106 -19.58 0.73 -34.48
N VAL A 1107 -19.99 -0.28 -33.71
CA VAL A 1107 -20.64 -1.46 -34.29
C VAL A 1107 -21.97 -0.95 -34.82
N THR A 1108 -22.05 -0.73 -36.14
CA THR A 1108 -23.32 -0.82 -36.85
C THR A 1108 -23.94 -2.17 -36.50
N PRO A 1109 -25.25 -2.24 -36.18
CA PRO A 1109 -25.88 -3.52 -35.91
C PRO A 1109 -25.70 -4.39 -37.15
N TYR A 1110 -24.96 -5.49 -37.00
CA TYR A 1110 -25.03 -6.58 -37.96
C TYR A 1110 -26.48 -7.07 -37.95
N THR A 1111 -27.24 -6.62 -38.94
CA THR A 1111 -28.44 -7.33 -39.37
C THR A 1111 -28.01 -8.71 -39.82
N SER A 1112 -28.72 -9.71 -39.30
CA SER A 1112 -28.69 -11.10 -39.70
C SER A 1112 -28.56 -11.29 -41.20
N ASP A 1113 -27.57 -12.10 -41.59
CA ASP A 1113 -27.72 -13.18 -42.58
C ASP A 1113 -26.95 -14.41 -42.06
#